data_AF-A0A7X7NBL3-F1
#
_entry.id   AF-A0A7X7NBL3-F1
#
_cell.length_a   1.000
_cell.length_b   1.000
_cell.length_c   1.000
_cell.angle_alpha   90.00
_cell.angle_beta   90.00
_cell.angle_gamma   90.00
#
_symmetry.space_group_name_H-M   'P 1'
#
loop_
_entity.id
_entity.type
_entity.pdbx_description
1 polymer ?
#
loop_
_entity_poly.entity_id
_entity_poly.type
_entity_poly.pdbx_seq_one_letter_code
_entity_poly.pdbx_strand_id
1 'polypeptide(L)'
;MKLKNVTLELSSKPFRDDSDETMRSVCTKLFMQWHDLTKNADVISVMLWLADGSEILNYSGDLNQTFEWAYWCGCANPVPIGPEKCTERQKRNTHHFPKPYIENPQPRTYAWLKKLVSTIKEIGTQITGKPIRVGETYDNGPEFAISEFKYKKHREICQGHTMYPNSVVTCTATLNADPEPYAGFPNGIPQGTSVGTFLGKQYAALAKDVGFDYLWLSNGMGFGTETWGITGMLFDKKQFYPEKAAQAAELMLGFWRDLYKAAPGIVIETRGSNFSAGVEISTDACPLKELYEDFKIAPPVNSPWAALNFNTGLEIAAWMSHVAELPDHRFPFRFYIHDPWFANSPWLDRYGREPWDLYPLLAVSRIDQDGNTQIPNSVAFLSADDTWGRLPDQVPREVIPHLYEAFNTAPDQPGPLLWLYPFDEYSQIVRGDNPRPDVVFSEDMFIGECIQEGTPLNTVISTGNFRKLISEKPHALDGSILIVPISATFNPSNKQAIETFIENKTKLIFYGNLQGAPDWLKNLLQLQETTPITGKIDLKTSINLDKTGDVPLPTTAFVFPQHSCGGICEILVPNAKATPLAFATQNQETRIAALARTLDNGTQIAFVKALLPAGDTIRPGRAFDYADKKNTFPTPRLLRHVLGQFGWSITCKAYEVDDLLPRTTISRNDNAFFFNIYAPNTTVEMAVNTPWGAPILTEMNTRLDSDGNAIWHPNRAEHRECRLFVKQKTPSTITAKIAHQGFPEYHDSKKRSYYGFIDAEIRFFVPKGYENKIEIVPHSSSWEGSILNSDPLVPRWEETSSGLCAVLENFTGSVAFGILK
;
A
#
# COMPACT_ATOMS: atom_id res chain seq x y z
N MET A 1 3.27 -19.59 9.89
CA MET A 1 2.11 -18.76 9.49
C MET A 1 0.80 -19.27 10.12
N LYS A 2 -0.01 -18.39 10.71
CA LYS A 2 -1.41 -18.67 11.12
C LYS A 2 -2.27 -17.46 10.76
N LEU A 3 -3.32 -17.65 9.97
CA LEU A 3 -4.19 -16.59 9.46
C LEU A 3 -5.54 -16.59 10.20
N LYS A 4 -6.13 -15.41 10.39
CA LYS A 4 -7.49 -15.26 10.89
C LYS A 4 -8.51 -15.64 9.82
N ASN A 5 -8.33 -15.18 8.58
CA ASN A 5 -9.22 -15.49 7.48
C ASN A 5 -8.46 -15.64 6.16
N VAL A 6 -8.92 -16.56 5.32
CA VAL A 6 -8.57 -16.61 3.89
C VAL A 6 -9.86 -16.41 3.10
N THR A 7 -9.92 -15.35 2.30
CA THR A 7 -11.06 -15.05 1.43
C THR A 7 -10.73 -15.46 -0.01
N LEU A 8 -11.46 -16.44 -0.53
CA LEU A 8 -11.40 -16.84 -1.94
C LEU A 8 -12.50 -16.09 -2.68
N GLU A 9 -12.15 -15.10 -3.49
CA GLU A 9 -13.13 -14.41 -4.31
C GLU A 9 -13.41 -15.23 -5.56
N LEU A 10 -14.68 -15.35 -5.93
CA LEU A 10 -15.13 -16.25 -6.98
C LEU A 10 -16.22 -15.57 -7.80
N SER A 11 -16.01 -15.42 -9.10
CA SER A 11 -17.10 -15.02 -9.99
C SER A 11 -18.07 -16.18 -10.23
N SER A 12 -19.25 -15.92 -10.77
CA SER A 12 -20.17 -16.98 -11.18
C SER A 12 -19.74 -17.74 -12.45
N LYS A 13 -18.70 -17.28 -13.18
CA LYS A 13 -18.23 -17.84 -14.48
C LYS A 13 -17.86 -19.31 -14.49
N PRO A 14 -17.32 -19.89 -13.40
CA PRO A 14 -17.08 -21.32 -13.34
C PRO A 14 -18.35 -22.18 -13.45
N PHE A 15 -19.52 -21.65 -13.08
CA PHE A 15 -20.80 -22.38 -13.06
C PHE A 15 -21.54 -22.28 -14.42
N ARG A 16 -20.98 -22.97 -15.43
CA ARG A 16 -21.43 -22.88 -16.83
C ARG A 16 -22.86 -23.38 -17.07
N ASP A 17 -23.36 -24.28 -16.25
CA ASP A 17 -24.75 -24.77 -16.25
C ASP A 17 -25.35 -24.73 -14.82
N ASP A 18 -26.65 -25.02 -14.69
CA ASP A 18 -27.39 -25.01 -13.42
C ASP A 18 -27.43 -26.38 -12.72
N SER A 19 -26.66 -27.37 -13.20
CA SER A 19 -26.66 -28.71 -12.62
C SER A 19 -25.99 -28.75 -11.25
N ASP A 20 -26.46 -29.69 -10.41
CA ASP A 20 -25.83 -29.97 -9.11
C ASP A 20 -24.40 -30.49 -9.27
N GLU A 21 -24.16 -31.28 -10.32
CA GLU A 21 -22.84 -31.86 -10.60
C GLU A 21 -21.78 -30.79 -10.86
N THR A 22 -22.07 -29.84 -11.76
CA THR A 22 -21.16 -28.71 -12.05
C THR A 22 -20.93 -27.87 -10.79
N MET A 23 -22.00 -27.56 -10.05
CA MET A 23 -21.89 -26.78 -8.80
C MET A 23 -20.97 -27.44 -7.77
N ARG A 24 -21.17 -28.73 -7.50
CA ARG A 24 -20.34 -29.48 -6.54
C ARG A 24 -18.90 -29.65 -7.02
N SER A 25 -18.70 -29.89 -8.32
CA SER A 25 -17.38 -30.03 -8.92
C SER A 25 -16.54 -28.75 -8.81
N VAL A 26 -17.13 -27.59 -9.14
CA VAL A 26 -16.48 -26.28 -9.02
C VAL A 26 -16.12 -25.98 -7.56
N CYS A 27 -17.06 -26.17 -6.62
CA CYS A 27 -16.80 -25.94 -5.20
C CYS A 27 -15.68 -26.86 -4.68
N THR A 28 -15.71 -28.14 -5.05
CA THR A 28 -14.66 -29.10 -4.68
C THR A 28 -13.30 -28.64 -5.18
N LYS A 29 -13.22 -28.25 -6.46
CA LYS A 29 -11.97 -27.77 -7.06
C LYS A 29 -11.44 -26.51 -6.37
N LEU A 30 -12.31 -25.54 -6.08
CA LEU A 30 -11.96 -24.30 -5.39
C LEU A 30 -11.27 -24.57 -4.05
N PHE A 31 -11.84 -25.43 -3.21
CA PHE A 31 -11.25 -25.71 -1.90
C PHE A 31 -10.01 -26.59 -1.98
N MET A 32 -9.97 -27.57 -2.91
CA MET A 32 -8.80 -28.43 -3.08
C MET A 32 -7.57 -27.66 -3.58
N GLN A 33 -7.71 -26.75 -4.55
CA GLN A 33 -6.55 -26.02 -5.11
C GLN A 33 -5.92 -25.05 -4.09
N TRP A 34 -6.69 -24.57 -3.10
CA TRP A 34 -6.23 -23.62 -2.07
C TRP A 34 -5.99 -24.27 -0.69
N HIS A 35 -6.18 -25.59 -0.58
CA HIS A 35 -6.16 -26.32 0.70
C HIS A 35 -4.86 -26.09 1.51
N ASP A 36 -3.71 -26.03 0.83
CA ASP A 36 -2.42 -25.82 1.48
C ASP A 36 -2.28 -24.46 2.17
N LEU A 37 -3.02 -23.45 1.73
CA LEU A 37 -3.09 -22.17 2.42
C LEU A 37 -4.18 -22.20 3.49
N THR A 38 -5.40 -22.60 3.12
CA THR A 38 -6.59 -22.51 3.96
C THR A 38 -6.54 -23.37 5.22
N LYS A 39 -5.74 -24.45 5.24
CA LYS A 39 -5.50 -25.26 6.46
C LYS A 39 -4.94 -24.44 7.63
N ASN A 40 -4.24 -23.34 7.35
CA ASN A 40 -3.64 -22.44 8.34
C ASN A 40 -4.55 -21.29 8.77
N ALA A 41 -5.79 -21.24 8.28
CA ALA A 41 -6.76 -20.22 8.65
C ALA A 41 -7.68 -20.65 9.80
N ASP A 42 -8.11 -19.68 10.60
CA ASP A 42 -9.16 -19.88 11.61
C ASP A 42 -10.56 -20.00 10.94
N VAL A 43 -10.85 -19.18 9.93
CA VAL A 43 -12.06 -19.22 9.08
C VAL A 43 -11.69 -19.09 7.59
N ILE A 44 -12.53 -19.62 6.71
CA ILE A 44 -12.42 -19.42 5.26
C ILE A 44 -13.67 -18.70 4.78
N SER A 45 -13.49 -17.67 3.96
CA SER A 45 -14.59 -16.92 3.36
C SER A 45 -14.58 -17.13 1.85
N VAL A 46 -15.76 -17.25 1.25
CA VAL A 46 -15.94 -17.21 -0.21
C VAL A 46 -16.73 -15.96 -0.54
N MET A 47 -16.13 -15.04 -1.28
CA MET A 47 -16.80 -13.82 -1.70
C MET A 47 -17.28 -13.99 -3.13
N LEU A 48 -18.59 -13.88 -3.35
CA LEU A 48 -19.17 -14.09 -4.67
C LEU A 48 -19.24 -12.77 -5.44
N TRP A 49 -18.65 -12.77 -6.64
CA TRP A 49 -18.86 -11.75 -7.65
C TRP A 49 -19.93 -12.26 -8.62
N LEU A 50 -21.19 -12.22 -8.19
CA LEU A 50 -22.31 -12.70 -9.00
C LEU A 50 -22.65 -11.74 -10.13
N ALA A 51 -22.72 -10.45 -9.83
CA ALA A 51 -22.87 -9.37 -10.80
C ALA A 51 -22.25 -8.08 -10.20
N ASP A 52 -22.91 -6.93 -10.33
CA ASP A 52 -22.46 -5.62 -9.82
C ASP A 52 -23.26 -5.17 -8.59
N GLY A 53 -23.98 -6.09 -7.94
CA GLY A 53 -24.99 -5.78 -6.92
C GLY A 53 -26.39 -5.57 -7.50
N SER A 54 -26.61 -5.61 -8.82
CA SER A 54 -27.96 -5.59 -9.42
C SER A 54 -28.87 -6.74 -8.97
N GLU A 55 -28.30 -7.89 -8.65
CA GLU A 55 -28.91 -9.03 -7.99
C GLU A 55 -29.40 -8.71 -6.56
N ILE A 56 -28.80 -7.73 -5.88
CA ILE A 56 -29.32 -7.20 -4.62
C ILE A 56 -30.45 -6.21 -4.91
N LEU A 57 -30.19 -5.26 -5.83
CA LEU A 57 -31.08 -4.14 -6.10
C LEU A 57 -32.43 -4.55 -6.68
N ASN A 58 -32.47 -5.61 -7.50
CA ASN A 58 -33.69 -6.07 -8.20
C ASN A 58 -34.40 -7.25 -7.50
N TYR A 59 -33.92 -7.71 -6.34
CA TYR A 59 -34.52 -8.86 -5.69
C TYR A 59 -35.95 -8.55 -5.18
N SER A 60 -36.92 -9.36 -5.61
CA SER A 60 -38.35 -9.20 -5.27
C SER A 60 -38.80 -9.97 -4.03
N GLY A 61 -37.98 -10.91 -3.54
CA GLY A 61 -38.38 -11.88 -2.51
C GLY A 61 -38.81 -13.23 -3.08
N ASP A 62 -38.98 -13.36 -4.40
CA ASP A 62 -39.29 -14.63 -5.06
C ASP A 62 -38.02 -15.39 -5.43
N LEU A 63 -37.85 -16.60 -4.89
CA LEU A 63 -36.71 -17.46 -5.21
C LEU A 63 -36.74 -18.00 -6.65
N ASN A 64 -37.90 -17.98 -7.32
CA ASN A 64 -38.01 -18.37 -8.73
C ASN A 64 -37.66 -17.24 -9.69
N GLN A 65 -37.56 -16.00 -9.20
CA GLN A 65 -37.07 -14.88 -9.99
C GLN A 65 -35.67 -15.19 -10.51
N THR A 66 -35.42 -14.83 -11.76
CA THR A 66 -34.11 -14.94 -12.38
C THR A 66 -33.35 -13.62 -12.34
N PHE A 67 -32.02 -13.69 -12.27
CA PHE A 67 -31.13 -12.55 -12.40
C PHE A 67 -30.03 -12.84 -13.43
N GLU A 68 -29.49 -11.76 -14.01
CA GLU A 68 -28.29 -11.80 -14.81
C GLU A 68 -27.07 -11.95 -13.89
N TRP A 69 -26.23 -12.94 -14.16
CA TRP A 69 -24.96 -13.13 -13.48
C TRP A 69 -23.80 -12.69 -14.39
N ALA A 70 -22.56 -12.64 -13.88
CA ALA A 70 -21.36 -12.07 -14.52
C ALA A 70 -21.02 -12.63 -15.93
N TYR A 71 -21.85 -12.31 -16.94
CA TYR A 71 -21.75 -12.83 -18.30
C TYR A 71 -20.65 -12.17 -19.10
N TRP A 72 -20.33 -10.93 -18.76
CA TRP A 72 -19.60 -10.07 -19.65
C TRP A 72 -18.10 -10.14 -19.37
N CYS A 73 -17.33 -10.08 -20.45
CA CYS A 73 -15.94 -9.67 -20.45
C CYS A 73 -15.91 -8.21 -20.90
N GLY A 74 -15.43 -7.32 -20.04
CA GLY A 74 -15.46 -5.87 -20.25
C GLY A 74 -16.58 -5.15 -19.49
N CYS A 75 -16.86 -3.91 -19.91
CA CYS A 75 -17.85 -3.06 -19.27
C CYS A 75 -19.26 -3.35 -19.81
N ALA A 76 -20.12 -3.98 -19.00
CA ALA A 76 -21.49 -4.36 -19.38
C ALA A 76 -22.40 -3.16 -19.73
N ASN A 77 -22.22 -2.01 -19.08
CA ASN A 77 -23.01 -0.80 -19.33
C ASN A 77 -22.11 0.35 -19.86
N PRO A 78 -21.65 0.34 -21.13
CA PRO A 78 -20.80 1.42 -21.65
C PRO A 78 -21.65 2.62 -22.11
N VAL A 79 -21.31 3.85 -21.68
CA VAL A 79 -21.98 5.08 -22.15
C VAL A 79 -20.97 6.21 -22.45
N PRO A 80 -21.01 6.84 -23.63
CA PRO A 80 -21.74 6.44 -24.84
C PRO A 80 -21.14 5.17 -25.47
N ILE A 81 -21.93 4.47 -26.28
CA ILE A 81 -21.52 3.25 -27.01
C ILE A 81 -20.55 3.61 -28.14
N GLY A 82 -19.29 3.90 -27.83
CA GLY A 82 -18.23 4.18 -28.80
C GLY A 82 -18.56 5.25 -29.86
N PRO A 83 -17.70 5.44 -30.87
CA PRO A 83 -18.01 6.31 -32.01
C PRO A 83 -19.13 5.70 -32.88
N GLU A 84 -20.06 6.51 -33.40
CA GLU A 84 -21.19 6.04 -34.25
C GLU A 84 -20.77 5.16 -35.45
N LYS A 85 -19.52 5.29 -35.91
CA LYS A 85 -18.91 4.44 -36.94
C LYS A 85 -17.67 3.73 -36.38
N CYS A 86 -17.86 2.51 -35.90
CA CYS A 86 -16.78 1.63 -35.43
C CYS A 86 -16.40 0.60 -36.49
N THR A 87 -15.10 0.42 -36.72
CA THR A 87 -14.57 -0.75 -37.45
C THR A 87 -14.72 -2.03 -36.62
N GLU A 88 -14.74 -3.20 -37.27
CA GLU A 88 -14.72 -4.50 -36.58
C GLU A 88 -13.51 -4.69 -35.64
N ARG A 89 -12.38 -4.03 -35.93
CA ARG A 89 -11.22 -4.03 -35.04
C ARG A 89 -11.51 -3.24 -33.75
N GLN A 90 -12.16 -2.08 -33.84
CA GLN A 90 -12.51 -1.26 -32.68
C GLN A 90 -13.56 -1.93 -31.78
N LYS A 91 -14.46 -2.72 -32.36
CA LYS A 91 -15.42 -3.56 -31.60
C LYS A 91 -14.77 -4.65 -30.74
N ARG A 92 -13.44 -4.84 -30.82
CA ARG A 92 -12.69 -5.72 -29.91
C ARG A 92 -12.36 -5.06 -28.57
N ASN A 93 -12.55 -3.75 -28.43
CA ASN A 93 -12.33 -3.05 -27.17
C ASN A 93 -13.48 -3.34 -26.18
N THR A 94 -13.23 -4.24 -25.24
CA THR A 94 -14.21 -4.68 -24.24
C THR A 94 -14.62 -3.58 -23.25
N HIS A 95 -13.90 -2.46 -23.16
CA HIS A 95 -14.35 -1.30 -22.38
C HIS A 95 -15.57 -0.59 -23.00
N HIS A 96 -15.80 -0.74 -24.30
CA HIS A 96 -16.95 -0.13 -24.99
C HIS A 96 -17.90 -1.17 -25.61
N PHE A 97 -17.40 -2.37 -25.87
CA PHE A 97 -18.13 -3.46 -26.52
C PHE A 97 -17.93 -4.75 -25.71
N PRO A 98 -18.69 -4.94 -24.62
CA PRO A 98 -18.57 -6.12 -23.79
C PRO A 98 -18.90 -7.38 -24.59
N LYS A 99 -18.30 -8.51 -24.22
CA LYS A 99 -18.53 -9.79 -24.88
C LYS A 99 -19.00 -10.85 -23.89
N PRO A 100 -19.99 -11.68 -24.23
CA PRO A 100 -20.30 -12.85 -23.43
C PRO A 100 -19.07 -13.75 -23.28
N TYR A 101 -18.82 -14.24 -22.06
CA TYR A 101 -17.68 -15.10 -21.76
C TYR A 101 -17.88 -16.55 -22.27
N ILE A 102 -19.15 -16.96 -22.48
CA ILE A 102 -19.57 -18.21 -23.14
C ILE A 102 -20.66 -17.92 -24.17
N GLU A 103 -20.92 -18.90 -25.03
CA GLU A 103 -22.05 -18.85 -25.95
C GLU A 103 -23.38 -18.96 -25.18
N ASN A 104 -24.33 -18.07 -25.47
CA ASN A 104 -25.71 -18.09 -24.94
C ASN A 104 -25.83 -18.25 -23.41
N PRO A 105 -25.19 -17.38 -22.60
CA PRO A 105 -25.32 -17.46 -21.14
C PRO A 105 -26.79 -17.32 -20.73
N GLN A 106 -27.23 -18.19 -19.81
CA GLN A 106 -28.61 -18.21 -19.30
C GLN A 106 -28.68 -17.65 -17.88
N PRO A 107 -29.76 -16.94 -17.51
CA PRO A 107 -29.96 -16.44 -16.16
C PRO A 107 -30.17 -17.53 -15.13
N ARG A 108 -29.87 -17.19 -13.88
CA ARG A 108 -29.98 -18.10 -12.72
C ARG A 108 -31.10 -17.62 -11.82
N THR A 109 -31.75 -18.57 -11.16
CA THR A 109 -32.75 -18.26 -10.14
C THR A 109 -32.10 -17.95 -8.80
N TYR A 110 -32.77 -17.19 -7.94
CA TYR A 110 -32.30 -17.03 -6.55
C TYR A 110 -32.36 -18.35 -5.75
N ALA A 111 -33.22 -19.30 -6.15
CA ALA A 111 -33.20 -20.67 -5.62
C ALA A 111 -31.88 -21.40 -5.95
N TRP A 112 -31.36 -21.24 -7.17
CA TRP A 112 -30.03 -21.74 -7.55
C TRP A 112 -28.95 -21.07 -6.71
N LEU A 113 -29.03 -19.76 -6.49
CA LEU A 113 -28.07 -19.02 -5.67
C LEU A 113 -28.07 -19.49 -4.20
N LYS A 114 -29.25 -19.65 -3.60
CA LYS A 114 -29.41 -20.25 -2.26
C LYS A 114 -28.75 -21.61 -2.17
N LYS A 115 -28.95 -22.45 -3.20
CA LYS A 115 -28.31 -23.76 -3.28
C LYS A 115 -26.79 -23.63 -3.38
N LEU A 116 -26.27 -22.74 -4.22
CA LEU A 116 -24.84 -22.47 -4.34
C LEU A 116 -24.21 -22.09 -2.99
N VAL A 117 -24.80 -21.13 -2.27
CA VAL A 117 -24.31 -20.70 -0.95
C VAL A 117 -24.26 -21.87 0.03
N SER A 118 -25.30 -22.70 0.07
CA SER A 118 -25.32 -23.89 0.93
C SER A 118 -24.28 -24.93 0.52
N THR A 119 -24.08 -25.16 -0.79
CA THR A 119 -23.10 -26.12 -1.32
C THR A 119 -21.67 -25.68 -1.06
N ILE A 120 -21.36 -24.39 -1.16
CA ILE A 120 -20.06 -23.82 -0.80
C ILE A 120 -19.75 -24.11 0.67
N LYS A 121 -20.71 -23.83 1.57
CA LYS A 121 -20.55 -24.08 3.01
C LYS A 121 -20.37 -25.57 3.32
N GLU A 122 -21.19 -26.42 2.70
CA GLU A 122 -21.13 -27.89 2.85
C GLU A 122 -19.76 -28.43 2.43
N ILE A 123 -19.35 -28.19 1.18
CA ILE A 123 -18.13 -28.74 0.59
C ILE A 123 -16.88 -28.15 1.24
N GLY A 124 -16.87 -26.84 1.49
CA GLY A 124 -15.75 -26.19 2.17
C GLY A 124 -15.52 -26.76 3.56
N THR A 125 -16.59 -26.99 4.32
CA THR A 125 -16.50 -27.62 5.65
C THR A 125 -16.00 -29.06 5.54
N GLN A 126 -16.51 -29.85 4.58
CA GLN A 126 -16.08 -31.23 4.36
C GLN A 126 -14.59 -31.35 4.02
N ILE A 127 -14.07 -30.48 3.15
CA ILE A 127 -12.67 -30.54 2.68
C ILE A 127 -11.71 -29.99 3.73
N THR A 128 -12.06 -28.88 4.37
CA THR A 128 -11.10 -28.10 5.18
C THR A 128 -11.26 -28.33 6.68
N GLY A 129 -12.43 -28.81 7.12
CA GLY A 129 -12.80 -28.88 8.54
C GLY A 129 -12.93 -27.52 9.23
N LYS A 130 -12.96 -26.41 8.47
CA LYS A 130 -13.03 -25.04 8.99
C LYS A 130 -14.44 -24.46 8.85
N PRO A 131 -14.81 -23.47 9.68
CA PRO A 131 -15.97 -22.64 9.42
C PRO A 131 -15.87 -21.94 8.06
N ILE A 132 -16.96 -21.97 7.29
CA ILE A 132 -17.06 -21.32 5.97
C ILE A 132 -18.07 -20.18 6.04
N ARG A 133 -17.63 -18.97 5.64
CA ARG A 133 -18.52 -17.82 5.39
C ARG A 133 -18.69 -17.61 3.90
N VAL A 134 -19.86 -17.12 3.48
CA VAL A 134 -20.13 -16.72 2.10
C VAL A 134 -20.63 -15.29 2.08
N GLY A 135 -19.94 -14.41 1.36
CA GLY A 135 -20.30 -13.00 1.23
C GLY A 135 -20.80 -12.66 -0.15
N GLU A 136 -21.69 -11.67 -0.21
CA GLU A 136 -22.10 -11.03 -1.47
C GLU A 136 -21.37 -9.70 -1.64
N THR A 137 -21.28 -9.22 -2.87
CA THR A 137 -20.64 -7.97 -3.24
C THR A 137 -21.64 -6.92 -3.69
N TYR A 138 -21.37 -5.66 -3.38
CA TYR A 138 -22.01 -4.52 -4.03
C TYR A 138 -20.94 -3.66 -4.67
N ASP A 139 -21.02 -3.52 -6.00
CA ASP A 139 -20.14 -2.66 -6.78
C ASP A 139 -20.91 -1.45 -7.32
N ASN A 140 -20.34 -0.26 -7.18
CA ASN A 140 -20.99 0.97 -7.65
C ASN A 140 -20.77 1.23 -9.15
N GLY A 141 -19.89 0.46 -9.82
CA GLY A 141 -19.50 0.63 -11.21
C GLY A 141 -20.36 -0.12 -12.24
N PRO A 142 -20.14 0.16 -13.54
CA PRO A 142 -20.97 -0.33 -14.65
C PRO A 142 -20.54 -1.69 -15.26
N GLU A 143 -19.63 -2.41 -14.61
CA GLU A 143 -18.76 -3.37 -15.30
C GLU A 143 -19.39 -4.77 -15.50
N PHE A 144 -20.08 -5.30 -14.49
CA PHE A 144 -20.22 -6.76 -14.33
C PHE A 144 -21.47 -7.37 -15.00
N ALA A 145 -22.58 -6.63 -14.97
CA ALA A 145 -23.88 -7.07 -15.46
C ALA A 145 -24.66 -5.88 -16.02
N ILE A 146 -25.60 -6.11 -16.93
CA ILE A 146 -26.52 -5.07 -17.40
C ILE A 146 -27.44 -4.67 -16.23
N SER A 147 -27.37 -3.40 -15.83
CA SER A 147 -28.15 -2.88 -14.70
C SER A 147 -29.22 -1.89 -15.16
N GLU A 148 -30.45 -2.38 -15.33
CA GLU A 148 -31.59 -1.50 -15.57
C GLU A 148 -31.88 -0.59 -14.38
N PHE A 149 -31.64 -1.07 -13.16
CA PHE A 149 -31.82 -0.28 -11.94
C PHE A 149 -30.95 0.98 -11.97
N LYS A 150 -29.63 0.82 -12.10
CA LYS A 150 -28.68 1.94 -12.03
C LYS A 150 -28.72 2.84 -13.28
N TYR A 151 -28.85 2.25 -14.46
CA TYR A 151 -28.62 2.97 -15.72
C TYR A 151 -29.89 3.26 -16.53
N LYS A 152 -31.08 2.82 -16.08
CA LYS A 152 -32.37 3.19 -16.70
C LYS A 152 -33.37 3.78 -15.70
N LYS A 153 -33.69 3.06 -14.62
CA LYS A 153 -34.74 3.46 -13.65
C LYS A 153 -34.27 4.57 -12.72
N HIS A 154 -33.14 4.36 -12.06
CA HIS A 154 -32.60 5.23 -11.03
C HIS A 154 -31.29 5.89 -11.46
N ARG A 155 -31.26 6.51 -12.64
CA ARG A 155 -30.05 7.17 -13.14
C ARG A 155 -29.57 8.33 -12.26
N GLU A 156 -30.46 8.89 -11.44
CA GLU A 156 -30.16 9.98 -10.51
C GLU A 156 -29.12 9.63 -9.44
N ILE A 157 -28.89 8.33 -9.18
CA ILE A 157 -27.88 7.89 -8.19
C ILE A 157 -26.48 7.78 -8.78
N CYS A 158 -26.36 7.71 -10.12
CA CYS A 158 -25.10 7.61 -10.82
C CYS A 158 -24.49 9.01 -11.02
N GLN A 159 -23.89 9.56 -9.95
CA GLN A 159 -23.33 10.92 -9.97
C GLN A 159 -21.82 10.94 -10.22
N GLY A 160 -21.13 9.80 -10.09
CA GLY A 160 -19.69 9.70 -10.29
C GLY A 160 -19.31 9.78 -11.78
N HIS A 161 -18.23 10.51 -12.08
CA HIS A 161 -17.71 10.71 -13.45
C HIS A 161 -16.47 9.88 -13.76
N THR A 162 -16.32 8.77 -13.04
CA THR A 162 -15.16 7.90 -12.98
C THR A 162 -14.80 7.29 -14.34
N MET A 163 -15.63 6.42 -14.89
CA MET A 163 -15.34 5.80 -16.20
C MET A 163 -15.78 6.68 -17.36
N TYR A 164 -16.94 7.29 -17.20
CA TYR A 164 -17.56 8.24 -18.10
C TYR A 164 -18.57 9.09 -17.30
N PRO A 165 -19.15 10.16 -17.85
CA PRO A 165 -20.08 10.98 -17.09
C PRO A 165 -21.27 10.18 -16.56
N ASN A 166 -21.54 10.26 -15.25
CA ASN A 166 -22.67 9.57 -14.59
C ASN A 166 -22.56 8.04 -14.70
N SER A 167 -21.37 7.50 -14.46
CA SER A 167 -21.04 6.07 -14.60
C SER A 167 -21.16 5.27 -13.30
N VAL A 168 -21.02 5.94 -12.15
CA VAL A 168 -20.83 5.27 -10.87
C VAL A 168 -21.83 5.79 -9.84
N VAL A 169 -22.41 4.87 -9.07
CA VAL A 169 -23.30 5.19 -7.95
C VAL A 169 -22.52 5.87 -6.82
N THR A 170 -23.00 7.01 -6.33
CA THR A 170 -22.42 7.69 -5.18
C THR A 170 -23.16 7.32 -3.90
N CYS A 171 -22.44 7.13 -2.80
CA CYS A 171 -23.04 6.76 -1.51
C CYS A 171 -23.97 7.86 -0.96
N THR A 172 -23.76 9.11 -1.36
CA THR A 172 -24.51 10.29 -0.93
C THR A 172 -25.82 10.49 -1.68
N ALA A 173 -26.14 9.65 -2.67
CA ALA A 173 -27.34 9.79 -3.47
C ALA A 173 -28.63 9.33 -2.77
N THR A 174 -29.76 9.82 -3.28
CA THR A 174 -31.12 9.39 -2.90
C THR A 174 -31.88 8.98 -4.15
N LEU A 175 -32.82 8.05 -3.98
CA LEU A 175 -33.65 7.50 -5.04
C LEU A 175 -34.94 8.31 -5.21
N ASN A 176 -35.38 8.45 -6.46
CA ASN A 176 -36.73 8.89 -6.77
C ASN A 176 -37.75 7.82 -6.41
N ALA A 177 -39.02 8.22 -6.30
CA ALA A 177 -40.10 7.28 -6.05
C ALA A 177 -40.22 6.25 -7.19
N ASP A 178 -40.33 4.97 -6.83
CA ASP A 178 -40.60 3.86 -7.75
C ASP A 178 -41.76 3.03 -7.19
N PRO A 179 -42.90 2.89 -7.89
CA PRO A 179 -44.03 2.11 -7.41
C PRO A 179 -43.81 0.59 -7.47
N GLU A 180 -42.75 0.11 -8.14
CA GLU A 180 -42.48 -1.33 -8.30
C GLU A 180 -42.14 -1.99 -6.95
N PRO A 181 -42.65 -3.19 -6.65
CA PRO A 181 -42.35 -3.88 -5.41
C PRO A 181 -40.94 -4.50 -5.42
N TYR A 182 -40.23 -4.34 -4.31
CA TYR A 182 -38.93 -4.99 -4.04
C TYR A 182 -39.00 -5.74 -2.69
N ALA A 183 -38.08 -6.68 -2.45
CA ALA A 183 -38.07 -7.48 -1.22
C ALA A 183 -38.04 -6.62 0.07
N GLY A 184 -37.23 -5.57 0.10
CA GLY A 184 -37.12 -4.61 1.19
C GLY A 184 -38.16 -3.48 1.14
N PHE A 185 -38.87 -3.35 0.02
CA PHE A 185 -39.83 -2.27 -0.28
C PHE A 185 -41.06 -2.84 -1.01
N PRO A 186 -41.91 -3.64 -0.34
CA PRO A 186 -43.02 -4.35 -0.99
C PRO A 186 -44.11 -3.41 -1.54
N ASN A 187 -44.11 -2.14 -1.13
CA ASN A 187 -45.05 -1.11 -1.59
C ASN A 187 -44.39 -0.07 -2.51
N GLY A 188 -43.20 -0.35 -3.05
CA GLY A 188 -42.41 0.61 -3.80
C GLY A 188 -41.44 1.43 -2.94
N ILE A 189 -40.50 2.07 -3.63
CA ILE A 189 -39.49 2.98 -3.09
C ILE A 189 -40.12 4.36 -2.90
N PRO A 190 -40.16 4.90 -1.67
CA PRO A 190 -40.58 6.29 -1.45
C PRO A 190 -39.59 7.31 -2.02
N GLN A 191 -40.08 8.47 -2.44
CA GLN A 191 -39.23 9.60 -2.87
C GLN A 191 -38.22 9.98 -1.78
N GLY A 192 -36.96 10.18 -2.17
CA GLY A 192 -35.89 10.62 -1.26
C GLY A 192 -35.32 9.52 -0.38
N THR A 193 -35.62 8.24 -0.66
CA THR A 193 -34.99 7.11 0.03
C THR A 193 -33.48 7.14 -0.22
N SER A 194 -32.66 7.11 0.83
CA SER A 194 -31.20 7.07 0.65
C SER A 194 -30.73 5.74 0.07
N VAL A 195 -29.62 5.77 -0.69
CA VAL A 195 -28.99 4.53 -1.19
C VAL A 195 -28.64 3.59 -0.03
N GLY A 196 -28.22 4.12 1.13
CA GLY A 196 -27.95 3.34 2.33
C GLY A 196 -29.19 2.60 2.84
N THR A 197 -30.33 3.29 2.97
CA THR A 197 -31.60 2.66 3.39
C THR A 197 -32.03 1.59 2.40
N PHE A 198 -31.95 1.88 1.09
CA PHE A 198 -32.39 0.94 0.07
C PHE A 198 -31.54 -0.32 0.04
N LEU A 199 -30.21 -0.14 -0.06
CA LEU A 199 -29.24 -1.23 -0.10
C LEU A 199 -29.33 -2.10 1.16
N GLY A 200 -29.42 -1.49 2.34
CA GLY A 200 -29.51 -2.22 3.61
C GLY A 200 -30.75 -3.12 3.66
N LYS A 201 -31.93 -2.59 3.35
CA LYS A 201 -33.17 -3.41 3.38
C LYS A 201 -33.18 -4.50 2.32
N GLN A 202 -32.72 -4.19 1.10
CA GLN A 202 -32.64 -5.18 0.03
C GLN A 202 -31.66 -6.31 0.37
N TYR A 203 -30.46 -5.96 0.83
CA TYR A 203 -29.46 -6.95 1.23
C TYR A 203 -29.95 -7.77 2.42
N ALA A 204 -30.57 -7.16 3.45
CA ALA A 204 -31.09 -7.90 4.60
C ALA A 204 -32.14 -8.94 4.19
N ALA A 205 -33.03 -8.61 3.24
CA ALA A 205 -34.00 -9.55 2.71
C ALA A 205 -33.31 -10.68 1.92
N LEU A 206 -32.41 -10.33 0.99
CA LEU A 206 -31.68 -11.31 0.19
C LEU A 206 -30.83 -12.25 1.06
N ALA A 207 -30.06 -11.70 1.99
CA ALA A 207 -29.19 -12.46 2.89
C ALA A 207 -29.98 -13.44 3.76
N LYS A 208 -31.18 -13.05 4.24
CA LYS A 208 -32.08 -13.93 4.98
C LYS A 208 -32.55 -15.11 4.14
N ASP A 209 -32.93 -14.87 2.88
CA ASP A 209 -33.54 -15.89 2.04
C ASP A 209 -32.51 -16.84 1.40
N VAL A 210 -31.33 -16.31 1.05
CA VAL A 210 -30.22 -17.02 0.39
C VAL A 210 -29.20 -17.60 1.38
N GLY A 211 -28.94 -16.91 2.50
CA GLY A 211 -28.01 -17.36 3.56
C GLY A 211 -26.60 -16.75 3.50
N PHE A 212 -26.46 -15.53 3.01
CA PHE A 212 -25.19 -14.78 3.04
C PHE A 212 -24.82 -14.35 4.46
N ASP A 213 -23.51 -14.30 4.74
CA ASP A 213 -22.96 -13.98 6.07
C ASP A 213 -22.43 -12.55 6.19
N TYR A 214 -22.04 -11.92 5.07
CA TYR A 214 -21.51 -10.56 5.04
C TYR A 214 -21.69 -9.89 3.68
N LEU A 215 -21.60 -8.56 3.67
CA LEU A 215 -21.62 -7.73 2.47
C LEU A 215 -20.25 -7.09 2.26
N TRP A 216 -19.73 -7.17 1.05
CA TRP A 216 -18.52 -6.47 0.63
C TRP A 216 -18.87 -5.22 -0.16
N LEU A 217 -18.47 -4.05 0.32
CA LEU A 217 -18.62 -2.78 -0.41
C LEU A 217 -17.37 -2.51 -1.23
N SER A 218 -17.52 -2.55 -2.56
CA SER A 218 -16.43 -2.40 -3.53
C SER A 218 -16.27 -0.95 -4.04
N ASN A 219 -15.16 -0.70 -4.74
CA ASN A 219 -14.90 0.52 -5.52
C ASN A 219 -15.16 1.84 -4.78
N GLY A 220 -14.77 1.88 -3.50
CA GLY A 220 -14.84 3.03 -2.62
C GLY A 220 -16.25 3.43 -2.18
N MET A 221 -17.24 2.55 -2.37
CA MET A 221 -18.59 2.78 -1.88
C MET A 221 -18.57 3.02 -0.36
N GLY A 222 -19.04 4.20 0.05
CA GLY A 222 -19.05 4.64 1.46
C GLY A 222 -17.84 5.49 1.88
N PHE A 223 -16.87 5.73 1.00
CA PHE A 223 -15.63 6.48 1.30
C PHE A 223 -15.42 7.74 0.44
N GLY A 224 -16.29 7.99 -0.55
CA GLY A 224 -16.13 9.14 -1.43
C GLY A 224 -17.19 9.22 -2.53
N THR A 225 -17.10 10.26 -3.35
CA THR A 225 -17.92 10.45 -4.55
C THR A 225 -17.14 10.19 -5.85
N GLU A 226 -15.82 10.37 -5.83
CA GLU A 226 -14.91 9.94 -6.89
C GLU A 226 -13.78 9.11 -6.26
N THR A 227 -13.84 7.79 -6.45
CA THR A 227 -13.01 6.85 -5.69
C THR A 227 -11.76 6.40 -6.46
N TRP A 228 -11.61 6.85 -7.70
CA TRP A 228 -10.55 6.45 -8.63
C TRP A 228 -9.82 7.67 -9.23
N GLY A 229 -10.01 8.86 -8.66
CA GLY A 229 -9.33 10.08 -9.05
C GLY A 229 -8.96 10.95 -7.86
N ILE A 230 -8.24 12.03 -8.14
CA ILE A 230 -7.83 13.05 -7.16
C ILE A 230 -8.85 14.18 -7.06
N THR A 231 -10.05 14.03 -7.62
CA THR A 231 -11.13 15.02 -7.52
C THR A 231 -12.19 14.52 -6.56
N GLY A 232 -13.08 15.40 -6.12
CA GLY A 232 -14.20 15.04 -5.25
C GLY A 232 -15.04 16.27 -4.94
N MET A 233 -15.94 16.17 -3.96
CA MET A 233 -16.80 17.28 -3.56
C MET A 233 -16.02 18.54 -3.16
N LEU A 234 -14.81 18.38 -2.62
CA LEU A 234 -13.96 19.46 -2.14
C LEU A 234 -12.88 19.88 -3.14
N PHE A 235 -12.61 19.13 -4.20
CA PHE A 235 -11.52 19.47 -5.12
C PHE A 235 -11.85 19.14 -6.57
N ASP A 236 -11.76 20.14 -7.45
CA ASP A 236 -12.04 20.01 -8.88
C ASP A 236 -10.76 20.02 -9.75
N LYS A 237 -9.59 19.80 -9.13
CA LYS A 237 -8.24 19.90 -9.72
C LYS A 237 -7.75 21.33 -9.96
N LYS A 238 -8.61 22.34 -9.87
CA LYS A 238 -8.25 23.77 -9.99
C LYS A 238 -8.18 24.44 -8.62
N GLN A 239 -9.16 24.20 -7.77
CA GLN A 239 -9.26 24.82 -6.45
C GLN A 239 -10.01 23.93 -5.45
N PHE A 240 -9.75 24.18 -4.17
CA PHE A 240 -10.45 23.51 -3.07
C PHE A 240 -11.70 24.29 -2.64
N TYR A 241 -12.70 23.56 -2.14
CA TYR A 241 -13.98 24.05 -1.65
C TYR A 241 -14.21 23.64 -0.19
N PRO A 242 -13.37 24.12 0.75
CA PRO A 242 -13.43 23.70 2.15
C PRO A 242 -14.77 24.00 2.82
N GLU A 243 -15.52 25.00 2.35
CA GLU A 243 -16.86 25.32 2.84
C GLU A 243 -17.87 24.17 2.68
N LYS A 244 -17.59 23.21 1.80
CA LYS A 244 -18.43 22.02 1.57
C LYS A 244 -18.08 20.85 2.49
N ALA A 245 -16.99 20.92 3.26
CA ALA A 245 -16.45 19.78 4.00
C ALA A 245 -17.42 19.20 5.03
N ALA A 246 -18.11 20.06 5.80
CA ALA A 246 -19.12 19.61 6.77
C ALA A 246 -20.30 18.90 6.07
N GLN A 247 -20.77 19.44 4.95
CA GLN A 247 -21.86 18.84 4.18
C GLN A 247 -21.43 17.48 3.58
N ALA A 248 -20.25 17.41 2.97
CA ALA A 248 -19.73 16.19 2.35
C ALA A 248 -19.60 15.05 3.36
N ALA A 249 -19.00 15.33 4.54
CA ALA A 249 -18.88 14.37 5.61
C ALA A 249 -20.23 13.89 6.14
N GLU A 250 -21.19 14.81 6.39
CA GLU A 250 -22.51 14.47 6.92
C GLU A 250 -23.34 13.63 5.94
N LEU A 251 -23.24 13.88 4.63
CA LEU A 251 -23.88 13.04 3.62
C LEU A 251 -23.33 11.61 3.64
N MET A 252 -22.02 11.46 3.79
CA MET A 252 -21.37 10.15 3.86
C MET A 252 -21.72 9.41 5.16
N LEU A 253 -21.71 10.10 6.31
CA LEU A 253 -22.21 9.53 7.58
C LEU A 253 -23.70 9.20 7.54
N GLY A 254 -24.50 9.99 6.81
CA GLY A 254 -25.90 9.71 6.53
C GLY A 254 -26.09 8.35 5.87
N PHE A 255 -25.32 8.06 4.82
CA PHE A 255 -25.33 6.75 4.15
C PHE A 255 -25.07 5.60 5.14
N TRP A 256 -24.03 5.70 5.95
CA TRP A 256 -23.67 4.63 6.89
C TRP A 256 -24.70 4.44 7.99
N ARG A 257 -25.20 5.53 8.59
CA ARG A 257 -26.29 5.45 9.59
C ARG A 257 -27.54 4.80 9.02
N ASP A 258 -27.93 5.19 7.82
CA ASP A 258 -29.11 4.63 7.14
C ASP A 258 -28.92 3.16 6.79
N LEU A 259 -27.74 2.76 6.32
CA LEU A 259 -27.39 1.38 6.00
C LEU A 259 -27.51 0.47 7.22
N TYR A 260 -26.86 0.84 8.34
CA TYR A 260 -26.89 0.06 9.57
C TYR A 260 -28.26 0.06 10.25
N LYS A 261 -29.03 1.15 10.13
CA LYS A 261 -30.42 1.19 10.60
C LYS A 261 -31.32 0.27 9.77
N ALA A 262 -31.09 0.19 8.46
CA ALA A 262 -31.84 -0.65 7.55
C ALA A 262 -31.49 -2.15 7.67
N ALA A 263 -30.25 -2.47 8.03
CA ALA A 263 -29.77 -3.83 8.25
C ALA A 263 -29.01 -3.97 9.59
N PRO A 264 -29.70 -3.98 10.74
CA PRO A 264 -29.04 -4.07 12.04
C PRO A 264 -28.20 -5.36 12.17
N GLY A 265 -26.95 -5.21 12.60
CA GLY A 265 -26.04 -6.34 12.81
C GLY A 265 -25.35 -6.86 11.55
N ILE A 266 -25.54 -6.22 10.40
CA ILE A 266 -24.80 -6.53 9.16
C ILE A 266 -23.29 -6.53 9.41
N VAL A 267 -22.59 -7.52 8.82
CA VAL A 267 -21.13 -7.53 8.75
C VAL A 267 -20.71 -6.92 7.43
N ILE A 268 -19.94 -5.85 7.49
CA ILE A 268 -19.42 -5.15 6.31
C ILE A 268 -17.90 -5.33 6.23
N GLU A 269 -17.44 -5.74 5.05
CA GLU A 269 -16.04 -5.71 4.64
C GLU A 269 -15.90 -4.72 3.48
N THR A 270 -14.75 -4.04 3.38
CA THR A 270 -14.61 -2.88 2.50
C THR A 270 -13.36 -2.96 1.64
N ARG A 271 -13.49 -2.45 0.41
CA ARG A 271 -12.36 -2.27 -0.50
C ARG A 271 -11.72 -0.88 -0.39
N GLY A 272 -12.46 0.13 0.05
CA GLY A 272 -12.03 1.54 0.05
C GLY A 272 -11.82 2.12 -1.35
N SER A 273 -11.37 3.38 -1.43
CA SER A 273 -10.98 4.00 -2.71
C SER A 273 -9.64 3.44 -3.21
N ASN A 274 -9.14 3.93 -4.33
CA ASN A 274 -7.78 3.60 -4.75
C ASN A 274 -6.70 4.54 -4.15
N PHE A 275 -7.08 5.54 -3.37
CA PHE A 275 -6.17 6.55 -2.86
C PHE A 275 -5.97 6.39 -1.36
N SER A 276 -5.01 7.13 -0.82
CA SER A 276 -4.76 7.16 0.61
C SER A 276 -5.83 7.92 1.38
N ALA A 277 -5.96 7.61 2.66
CA ALA A 277 -6.97 8.20 3.54
C ALA A 277 -6.89 9.74 3.56
N GLY A 278 -5.70 10.34 3.48
CA GLY A 278 -5.55 11.79 3.44
C GLY A 278 -6.07 12.39 2.13
N VAL A 279 -5.93 11.69 1.01
CA VAL A 279 -6.53 12.11 -0.27
C VAL A 279 -8.06 12.04 -0.16
N GLU A 280 -8.63 10.94 0.32
CA GLU A 280 -10.09 10.83 0.53
C GLU A 280 -10.63 11.93 1.47
N ILE A 281 -9.91 12.20 2.56
CA ILE A 281 -10.25 13.27 3.51
C ILE A 281 -10.18 14.64 2.83
N SER A 282 -9.16 14.92 2.04
CA SER A 282 -8.96 16.24 1.42
C SER A 282 -9.83 16.51 0.19
N THR A 283 -10.22 15.48 -0.56
CA THR A 283 -11.01 15.64 -1.80
C THR A 283 -12.51 15.42 -1.58
N ASP A 284 -12.92 14.60 -0.61
CA ASP A 284 -14.32 14.23 -0.37
C ASP A 284 -14.77 14.39 1.09
N ALA A 285 -13.90 14.90 1.98
CA ALA A 285 -14.18 15.01 3.42
C ALA A 285 -14.51 13.65 4.07
N CYS A 286 -13.93 12.55 3.57
CA CYS A 286 -14.17 11.20 4.10
C CYS A 286 -13.99 11.19 5.64
N PRO A 287 -15.03 10.91 6.43
CA PRO A 287 -15.00 11.00 7.88
C PRO A 287 -14.44 9.70 8.50
N LEU A 288 -13.22 9.31 8.08
CA LEU A 288 -12.66 7.99 8.33
C LEU A 288 -12.60 7.63 9.83
N LYS A 289 -12.30 8.62 10.68
CA LYS A 289 -12.31 8.43 12.14
C LYS A 289 -13.68 7.99 12.64
N GLU A 290 -14.71 8.76 12.32
CA GLU A 290 -16.08 8.42 12.70
C GLU A 290 -16.51 7.08 12.08
N LEU A 291 -16.08 6.78 10.86
CA LEU A 291 -16.33 5.47 10.25
C LEU A 291 -15.75 4.32 11.08
N TYR A 292 -14.56 4.50 11.64
CA TYR A 292 -13.86 3.48 12.43
C TYR A 292 -14.39 3.38 13.87
N GLU A 293 -14.86 4.48 14.46
CA GLU A 293 -15.38 4.52 15.82
C GLU A 293 -16.84 4.05 15.91
N ASP A 294 -17.68 4.46 14.95
CA ASP A 294 -19.14 4.31 15.06
C ASP A 294 -19.69 3.05 14.36
N PHE A 295 -18.93 2.45 13.45
CA PHE A 295 -19.42 1.34 12.61
C PHE A 295 -18.50 0.11 12.63
N LYS A 296 -19.12 -1.07 12.54
CA LYS A 296 -18.41 -2.36 12.54
C LYS A 296 -17.92 -2.72 11.14
N ILE A 297 -16.96 -1.97 10.61
CA ILE A 297 -16.37 -2.19 9.28
C ILE A 297 -14.96 -2.77 9.38
N ALA A 298 -14.54 -3.54 8.37
CA ALA A 298 -13.11 -3.83 8.20
C ALA A 298 -12.42 -2.57 7.64
N PRO A 299 -11.17 -2.27 8.04
CA PRO A 299 -10.40 -1.25 7.34
C PRO A 299 -10.20 -1.70 5.87
N PRO A 300 -10.14 -0.75 4.91
CA PRO A 300 -9.91 -1.08 3.52
C PRO A 300 -8.67 -1.95 3.28
N VAL A 301 -8.79 -2.92 2.39
CA VAL A 301 -7.64 -3.66 1.84
C VAL A 301 -6.79 -2.75 0.94
N ASN A 302 -5.57 -3.18 0.63
CA ASN A 302 -4.74 -2.53 -0.39
C ASN A 302 -5.46 -2.48 -1.76
N SER A 303 -5.30 -1.36 -2.47
CA SER A 303 -5.88 -1.11 -3.80
C SER A 303 -5.10 -1.84 -4.89
N PRO A 304 -5.66 -2.30 -6.02
CA PRO A 304 -4.91 -3.01 -7.07
C PRO A 304 -4.04 -2.10 -7.97
N TRP A 305 -3.56 -0.95 -7.50
CA TRP A 305 -2.92 0.07 -8.34
C TRP A 305 -1.59 -0.38 -8.92
N ALA A 306 -0.81 -1.18 -8.20
CA ALA A 306 0.43 -1.73 -8.72
C ALA A 306 0.18 -2.62 -9.94
N ALA A 307 -0.83 -3.48 -9.91
CA ALA A 307 -1.24 -4.26 -11.07
C ALA A 307 -1.78 -3.38 -12.20
N LEU A 308 -2.65 -2.42 -11.90
CA LEU A 308 -3.36 -1.68 -12.93
C LEU A 308 -2.47 -0.66 -13.65
N ASN A 309 -1.68 0.09 -12.89
CA ASN A 309 -0.93 1.26 -13.38
C ASN A 309 0.56 1.24 -13.02
N PHE A 310 1.07 0.15 -12.42
CA PHE A 310 2.44 0.06 -11.93
C PHE A 310 2.78 1.16 -10.90
N ASN A 311 1.80 1.59 -10.10
CA ASN A 311 1.99 2.56 -9.01
C ASN A 311 1.96 1.88 -7.64
N THR A 312 3.06 1.19 -7.30
CA THR A 312 3.20 0.47 -6.02
C THR A 312 3.36 1.44 -4.84
N GLY A 313 3.94 2.63 -5.07
CA GLY A 313 4.14 3.62 -4.01
C GLY A 313 2.83 4.17 -3.47
N LEU A 314 1.90 4.51 -4.37
CA LEU A 314 0.56 4.92 -3.98
C LEU A 314 -0.19 3.81 -3.24
N GLU A 315 -0.08 2.56 -3.71
CA GLU A 315 -0.73 1.42 -3.04
C GLU A 315 -0.22 1.20 -1.61
N ILE A 316 1.10 1.22 -1.41
CA ILE A 316 1.73 1.09 -0.09
C ILE A 316 1.31 2.25 0.82
N ALA A 317 1.39 3.50 0.34
CA ALA A 317 0.98 4.68 1.10
C ALA A 317 -0.51 4.63 1.47
N ALA A 318 -1.35 4.27 0.50
CA ALA A 318 -2.79 4.18 0.70
C ALA A 318 -3.12 3.15 1.76
N TRP A 319 -2.55 1.96 1.69
CA TRP A 319 -2.83 0.94 2.70
C TRP A 319 -2.28 1.30 4.08
N MET A 320 -1.05 1.82 4.17
CA MET A 320 -0.49 2.30 5.44
C MET A 320 -1.38 3.37 6.11
N SER A 321 -1.90 4.32 5.32
CA SER A 321 -2.75 5.38 5.86
C SER A 321 -4.07 4.86 6.45
N HIS A 322 -4.69 3.87 5.79
CA HIS A 322 -5.94 3.26 6.26
C HIS A 322 -5.75 2.36 7.49
N VAL A 323 -4.57 1.77 7.67
CA VAL A 323 -4.26 0.85 8.78
C VAL A 323 -3.41 1.49 9.87
N ALA A 324 -3.15 2.81 9.79
CA ALA A 324 -2.52 3.56 10.86
C ALA A 324 -3.31 3.41 12.18
N GLU A 325 -4.63 3.42 12.07
CA GLU A 325 -5.57 2.92 13.08
C GLU A 325 -6.36 1.74 12.54
N LEU A 326 -6.91 0.92 13.43
CA LEU A 326 -7.80 -0.18 13.06
C LEU A 326 -9.14 -0.01 13.80
N PRO A 327 -10.29 -0.18 13.12
CA PRO A 327 -11.60 -0.16 13.78
C PRO A 327 -11.81 -1.38 14.69
N ASP A 328 -11.11 -2.48 14.41
CA ASP A 328 -11.06 -3.66 15.27
C ASP A 328 -9.75 -4.44 15.03
N HIS A 329 -9.74 -5.74 15.33
CA HIS A 329 -8.56 -6.60 15.20
C HIS A 329 -8.25 -7.04 13.76
N ARG A 330 -9.10 -6.73 12.77
CA ARG A 330 -8.90 -7.14 11.38
C ARG A 330 -7.85 -6.26 10.72
N PHE A 331 -6.87 -6.91 10.06
CA PHE A 331 -5.88 -6.24 9.22
C PHE A 331 -5.78 -7.02 7.90
N PRO A 332 -6.62 -6.69 6.90
CA PRO A 332 -6.76 -7.49 5.70
C PRO A 332 -5.79 -7.05 4.58
N PHE A 333 -5.18 -8.03 3.93
CA PHE A 333 -4.42 -7.90 2.68
C PHE A 333 -5.21 -8.55 1.53
N ARG A 334 -5.13 -7.99 0.33
CA ARG A 334 -5.76 -8.52 -0.88
C ARG A 334 -4.75 -8.64 -1.99
N PHE A 335 -4.66 -9.82 -2.60
CA PHE A 335 -3.76 -10.07 -3.72
C PHE A 335 -4.53 -10.26 -5.02
N TYR A 336 -4.18 -9.44 -6.02
CA TYR A 336 -4.83 -9.46 -7.33
C TYR A 336 -4.13 -10.46 -8.25
N ILE A 337 -4.68 -11.67 -8.38
CA ILE A 337 -4.05 -12.79 -9.09
C ILE A 337 -4.73 -13.11 -10.42
N HIS A 338 -6.03 -12.86 -10.52
CA HIS A 338 -6.84 -13.00 -11.73
C HIS A 338 -7.83 -11.85 -11.85
N ASP A 339 -8.16 -11.48 -13.08
CA ASP A 339 -9.24 -10.53 -13.38
C ASP A 339 -10.39 -11.31 -14.03
N PRO A 340 -11.50 -11.52 -13.31
CA PRO A 340 -12.61 -12.27 -13.88
C PRO A 340 -13.43 -11.43 -14.86
N TRP A 341 -13.12 -10.15 -15.10
CA TRP A 341 -13.95 -9.23 -15.90
C TRP A 341 -13.23 -8.71 -17.14
N PHE A 342 -12.00 -8.22 -17.01
CA PHE A 342 -11.15 -7.87 -18.14
C PHE A 342 -10.19 -9.01 -18.42
N ALA A 343 -9.91 -9.26 -19.71
CA ALA A 343 -9.10 -10.38 -20.16
C ALA A 343 -7.62 -10.23 -19.78
N ASN A 344 -7.31 -10.50 -18.53
CA ASN A 344 -5.96 -10.58 -17.97
C ASN A 344 -5.95 -11.50 -16.72
N SER A 345 -4.75 -11.87 -16.30
CA SER A 345 -4.51 -12.60 -15.05
C SER A 345 -3.25 -12.01 -14.44
N PRO A 346 -3.37 -11.02 -13.54
CA PRO A 346 -2.24 -10.20 -13.14
C PRO A 346 -1.02 -11.00 -12.70
N TRP A 347 -1.19 -12.11 -11.97
CA TRP A 347 -0.08 -13.01 -11.64
C TRP A 347 0.70 -13.50 -12.87
N LEU A 348 -0.02 -13.93 -13.91
CA LEU A 348 0.57 -14.53 -15.11
C LEU A 348 1.10 -13.51 -16.10
N ASP A 349 0.38 -12.40 -16.33
CA ASP A 349 0.65 -11.49 -17.46
C ASP A 349 1.12 -10.08 -17.09
N ARG A 350 0.73 -9.54 -15.93
CA ARG A 350 1.20 -8.22 -15.46
C ARG A 350 2.43 -8.34 -14.59
N TYR A 351 2.37 -9.24 -13.62
CA TYR A 351 3.44 -9.52 -12.70
C TYR A 351 4.53 -10.38 -13.36
N GLY A 352 4.19 -11.13 -14.41
CA GLY A 352 5.14 -12.00 -15.09
C GLY A 352 5.59 -13.18 -14.22
N ARG A 353 4.72 -13.64 -13.31
CA ARG A 353 4.96 -14.72 -12.34
C ARG A 353 6.07 -14.38 -11.33
N GLU A 354 6.21 -13.10 -11.03
CA GLU A 354 7.17 -12.56 -10.08
C GLU A 354 6.44 -11.87 -8.92
N PRO A 355 6.85 -12.05 -7.65
CA PRO A 355 6.16 -11.57 -6.45
C PRO A 355 6.44 -10.09 -6.13
N TRP A 356 6.67 -9.24 -7.14
CA TRP A 356 7.04 -7.83 -6.91
C TRP A 356 5.91 -6.97 -6.33
N ASP A 357 4.67 -7.42 -6.43
CA ASP A 357 3.50 -6.81 -5.78
C ASP A 357 3.02 -7.60 -4.55
N LEU A 358 3.87 -8.49 -4.03
CA LEU A 358 3.56 -9.28 -2.84
C LEU A 358 4.51 -8.89 -1.69
N TYR A 359 5.82 -8.99 -1.92
CA TYR A 359 6.80 -8.76 -0.85
C TYR A 359 6.84 -7.32 -0.35
N PRO A 360 6.81 -6.27 -1.20
CA PRO A 360 6.79 -4.89 -0.70
C PRO A 360 5.53 -4.57 0.12
N LEU A 361 4.38 -5.16 -0.23
CA LEU A 361 3.13 -4.97 0.50
C LEU A 361 3.11 -5.75 1.80
N LEU A 362 3.46 -7.05 1.80
CA LEU A 362 3.50 -7.84 3.04
C LEU A 362 4.66 -7.45 3.99
N ALA A 363 5.56 -6.57 3.55
CA ALA A 363 6.49 -5.86 4.42
C ALA A 363 5.84 -4.71 5.21
N VAL A 364 4.61 -4.30 4.88
CA VAL A 364 3.88 -3.25 5.61
C VAL A 364 3.55 -3.72 7.02
N SER A 365 3.78 -2.83 7.99
CA SER A 365 3.38 -3.04 9.38
C SER A 365 2.92 -1.75 10.04
N ARG A 366 2.09 -1.89 11.07
CA ARG A 366 1.71 -0.78 11.96
C ARG A 366 2.27 -0.99 13.36
N ILE A 367 2.55 0.10 14.07
CA ILE A 367 2.93 0.07 15.48
C ILE A 367 1.71 0.47 16.31
N ASP A 368 1.34 -0.35 17.29
CA ASP A 368 0.26 -0.02 18.21
C ASP A 368 0.74 0.84 19.40
N GLN A 369 -0.21 1.25 20.22
CA GLN A 369 0.00 2.10 21.39
C GLN A 369 0.99 1.51 22.43
N ASP A 370 1.18 0.18 22.44
CA ASP A 370 2.05 -0.52 23.38
C ASP A 370 3.43 -0.82 22.77
N GLY A 371 3.63 -0.44 21.51
CA GLY A 371 4.88 -0.64 20.76
C GLY A 371 4.97 -1.98 20.05
N ASN A 372 3.88 -2.74 19.96
CA ASN A 372 3.88 -4.01 19.22
C ASN A 372 3.78 -3.75 17.72
N THR A 373 4.55 -4.50 16.94
CA THR A 373 4.43 -4.53 15.48
C THR A 373 3.30 -5.46 15.09
N GLN A 374 2.30 -4.91 14.40
CA GLN A 374 1.16 -5.64 13.88
C GLN A 374 1.29 -5.77 12.36
N ILE A 375 1.02 -6.98 11.87
CA ILE A 375 1.07 -7.37 10.47
C ILE A 375 -0.33 -7.78 9.99
N PRO A 376 -0.56 -7.84 8.66
CA PRO A 376 -1.80 -8.39 8.11
C PRO A 376 -2.10 -9.77 8.68
N ASN A 377 -3.37 -10.03 8.99
CA ASN A 377 -3.79 -11.29 9.60
C ASN A 377 -4.84 -12.04 8.78
N SER A 378 -5.23 -11.51 7.63
CA SER A 378 -6.09 -12.19 6.66
C SER A 378 -5.70 -11.86 5.23
N VAL A 379 -5.95 -12.80 4.31
CA VAL A 379 -5.62 -12.66 2.88
C VAL A 379 -6.87 -12.88 2.04
N ALA A 380 -7.15 -11.97 1.12
CA ALA A 380 -8.16 -12.11 0.07
C ALA A 380 -7.51 -12.28 -1.31
N PHE A 381 -8.12 -13.08 -2.19
CA PHE A 381 -7.64 -13.30 -3.55
C PHE A 381 -8.67 -12.85 -4.57
N LEU A 382 -8.36 -11.79 -5.32
CA LEU A 382 -9.15 -11.39 -6.47
C LEU A 382 -8.50 -11.97 -7.73
N SER A 383 -9.14 -12.90 -8.45
CA SER A 383 -10.10 -13.91 -8.00
C SER A 383 -9.47 -15.30 -8.06
N ALA A 384 -10.15 -16.32 -7.53
CA ALA A 384 -9.75 -17.71 -7.69
C ALA A 384 -9.96 -18.23 -9.13
N ASP A 385 -10.88 -17.62 -9.88
CA ASP A 385 -11.16 -17.95 -11.28
C ASP A 385 -10.68 -16.84 -12.23
N ASP A 386 -10.32 -17.20 -13.46
CA ASP A 386 -9.93 -16.24 -14.49
C ASP A 386 -11.13 -15.66 -15.26
N THR A 387 -10.85 -14.76 -16.20
CA THR A 387 -11.86 -14.09 -17.06
C THR A 387 -12.86 -15.04 -17.73
N TRP A 388 -12.49 -16.31 -17.93
CA TRP A 388 -13.27 -17.33 -18.62
C TRP A 388 -13.92 -18.35 -17.66
N GLY A 389 -13.88 -18.07 -16.35
CA GLY A 389 -14.40 -18.93 -15.29
C GLY A 389 -13.58 -20.20 -15.09
N ARG A 390 -12.31 -20.22 -15.50
CA ARG A 390 -11.45 -21.38 -15.25
C ARG A 390 -10.80 -21.21 -13.89
N LEU A 391 -10.66 -22.31 -13.17
CA LEU A 391 -9.90 -22.41 -11.91
C LEU A 391 -8.55 -23.09 -12.21
N PRO A 392 -7.51 -22.38 -12.64
CA PRO A 392 -6.22 -22.99 -12.98
C PRO A 392 -5.41 -23.31 -11.71
N ASP A 393 -5.05 -24.58 -11.52
CA ASP A 393 -4.20 -25.01 -10.39
C ASP A 393 -2.81 -24.34 -10.39
N GLN A 394 -2.37 -23.80 -11.53
CA GLN A 394 -1.06 -23.17 -11.68
C GLN A 394 -0.85 -22.01 -10.70
N VAL A 395 -1.83 -21.10 -10.59
CA VAL A 395 -1.65 -19.88 -9.81
C VAL A 395 -1.55 -20.15 -8.31
N PRO A 396 -2.43 -20.96 -7.68
CA PRO A 396 -2.26 -21.34 -6.28
C PRO A 396 -0.91 -22.02 -6.01
N ARG A 397 -0.45 -22.91 -6.90
CA ARG A 397 0.84 -23.63 -6.75
C ARG A 397 2.06 -22.70 -6.80
N GLU A 398 1.96 -21.59 -7.53
CA GLU A 398 3.04 -20.60 -7.64
C GLU A 398 2.98 -19.55 -6.53
N VAL A 399 1.78 -19.08 -6.17
CA VAL A 399 1.60 -17.97 -5.21
C VAL A 399 1.72 -18.41 -3.75
N ILE A 400 1.20 -19.59 -3.39
CA ILE A 400 1.16 -20.05 -1.99
C ILE A 400 2.56 -20.08 -1.35
N PRO A 401 3.63 -20.60 -1.99
CA PRO A 401 4.97 -20.57 -1.42
C PRO A 401 5.47 -19.16 -1.09
N HIS A 402 5.18 -18.17 -1.94
CA HIS A 402 5.57 -16.78 -1.71
C HIS A 402 4.83 -16.16 -0.51
N LEU A 403 3.57 -16.53 -0.29
CA LEU A 403 2.85 -16.11 0.92
C LEU A 403 3.46 -16.71 2.19
N TYR A 404 3.80 -18.00 2.17
CA TYR A 404 4.49 -18.62 3.31
C TYR A 404 5.80 -17.91 3.63
N GLU A 405 6.60 -17.61 2.61
CA GLU A 405 7.84 -16.86 2.79
C GLU A 405 7.55 -15.50 3.44
N ALA A 406 6.70 -14.68 2.83
CA ALA A 406 6.37 -13.34 3.32
C ALA A 406 5.82 -13.33 4.76
N PHE A 407 5.00 -14.31 5.14
CA PHE A 407 4.46 -14.41 6.51
C PHE A 407 5.44 -15.01 7.52
N ASN A 408 6.38 -15.85 7.09
CA ASN A 408 7.41 -16.38 7.98
C ASN A 408 8.50 -15.35 8.29
N THR A 409 8.74 -14.42 7.37
CA THR A 409 9.70 -13.30 7.51
C THR A 409 9.01 -11.95 7.75
N ALA A 410 7.73 -11.98 8.13
CA ALA A 410 6.93 -10.78 8.34
C ALA A 410 7.54 -9.85 9.41
N PRO A 411 7.31 -8.53 9.33
CA PRO A 411 7.88 -7.58 10.27
C PRO A 411 7.57 -7.93 11.74
N ASP A 412 8.58 -7.95 12.61
CA ASP A 412 8.44 -8.19 14.06
C ASP A 412 8.87 -6.99 14.92
N GLN A 413 9.31 -5.91 14.26
CA GLN A 413 9.74 -4.65 14.85
C GLN A 413 9.65 -3.52 13.79
N PRO A 414 9.70 -2.24 14.18
CA PRO A 414 9.73 -1.13 13.24
C PRO A 414 10.84 -1.23 12.20
N GLY A 415 10.54 -0.86 10.95
CA GLY A 415 11.54 -0.70 9.89
C GLY A 415 12.45 0.52 10.12
N PRO A 416 13.50 0.70 9.29
CA PRO A 416 14.40 1.85 9.41
C PRO A 416 13.72 3.20 9.23
N LEU A 417 12.61 3.25 8.50
CA LEU A 417 11.77 4.43 8.34
C LEU A 417 10.38 4.13 8.88
N LEU A 418 9.82 5.07 9.64
CA LEU A 418 8.51 4.95 10.24
C LEU A 418 7.72 6.23 10.03
N TRP A 419 6.52 6.10 9.44
CA TRP A 419 5.63 7.22 9.14
C TRP A 419 4.75 7.55 10.35
N LEU A 420 4.85 8.78 10.83
CA LEU A 420 3.92 9.33 11.83
C LEU A 420 2.68 9.88 11.11
N TYR A 421 1.62 9.09 11.08
CA TYR A 421 0.40 9.41 10.34
C TYR A 421 -0.58 10.25 11.19
N PRO A 422 -0.95 11.48 10.76
CA PRO A 422 -1.88 12.36 11.45
C PRO A 422 -3.36 11.96 11.24
N PHE A 423 -3.73 10.78 11.73
CA PHE A 423 -5.04 10.17 11.51
C PHE A 423 -6.20 11.06 11.95
N ASP A 424 -6.14 11.59 13.19
CA ASP A 424 -7.16 12.50 13.73
C ASP A 424 -7.05 13.90 13.12
N GLU A 425 -5.81 14.39 13.00
CA GLU A 425 -5.55 15.78 12.68
C GLU A 425 -5.93 16.12 11.25
N TYR A 426 -5.80 15.20 10.28
CA TYR A 426 -6.24 15.47 8.91
C TYR A 426 -7.73 15.80 8.83
N SER A 427 -8.59 15.09 9.55
CA SER A 427 -10.01 15.41 9.62
C SER A 427 -10.26 16.79 10.23
N GLN A 428 -9.52 17.15 11.29
CA GLN A 428 -9.61 18.46 11.95
C GLN A 428 -9.11 19.59 11.04
N ILE A 429 -8.05 19.35 10.26
CA ILE A 429 -7.50 20.32 9.32
C ILE A 429 -8.48 20.56 8.16
N VAL A 430 -9.23 19.56 7.71
CA VAL A 430 -10.20 19.74 6.61
C VAL A 430 -11.52 20.34 7.09
N ARG A 431 -11.98 20.02 8.29
CA ARG A 431 -13.33 20.40 8.79
C ARG A 431 -13.35 21.38 9.95
N GLY A 432 -12.20 21.78 10.48
CA GLY A 432 -12.10 22.71 11.60
C GLY A 432 -12.31 24.18 11.21
N ASP A 433 -12.02 25.09 12.14
CA ASP A 433 -12.32 26.52 12.01
C ASP A 433 -11.54 27.24 10.89
N ASN A 434 -10.34 26.75 10.56
CA ASN A 434 -9.49 27.27 9.47
C ASN A 434 -9.11 26.13 8.52
N PRO A 435 -10.03 25.72 7.63
CA PRO A 435 -9.88 24.50 6.87
C PRO A 435 -8.79 24.61 5.78
N ARG A 436 -7.89 23.62 5.74
CA ARG A 436 -6.74 23.54 4.83
C ARG A 436 -6.61 22.17 4.14
N PRO A 437 -7.60 21.76 3.32
CA PRO A 437 -7.54 20.49 2.59
C PRO A 437 -6.36 20.41 1.60
N ASP A 438 -5.86 21.55 1.12
CA ASP A 438 -4.68 21.63 0.28
C ASP A 438 -3.41 21.08 0.96
N VAL A 439 -3.26 21.30 2.27
CA VAL A 439 -2.12 20.80 3.06
C VAL A 439 -2.16 19.27 3.12
N VAL A 440 -3.32 18.72 3.50
CA VAL A 440 -3.53 17.27 3.61
C VAL A 440 -3.31 16.60 2.25
N PHE A 441 -3.91 17.14 1.19
CA PHE A 441 -3.75 16.61 -0.17
C PHE A 441 -2.28 16.58 -0.60
N SER A 442 -1.56 17.71 -0.43
CA SER A 442 -0.18 17.88 -0.87
C SER A 442 0.77 16.91 -0.15
N GLU A 443 0.63 16.78 1.17
CA GLU A 443 1.49 15.90 1.97
C GLU A 443 1.23 14.41 1.68
N ASP A 444 -0.04 14.00 1.62
CA ASP A 444 -0.41 12.60 1.47
C ASP A 444 -0.13 12.07 0.05
N MET A 445 -0.37 12.88 -0.98
CA MET A 445 0.07 12.56 -2.35
C MET A 445 1.60 12.49 -2.45
N PHE A 446 2.31 13.44 -1.83
CA PHE A 446 3.77 13.52 -1.96
C PHE A 446 4.48 12.31 -1.36
N ILE A 447 4.04 11.81 -0.20
CA ILE A 447 4.67 10.63 0.41
C ILE A 447 4.47 9.36 -0.43
N GLY A 448 3.31 9.21 -1.09
CA GLY A 448 3.07 8.13 -2.06
C GLY A 448 4.05 8.19 -3.23
N GLU A 449 4.30 9.39 -3.77
CA GLU A 449 5.29 9.60 -4.83
C GLU A 449 6.73 9.36 -4.35
N CYS A 450 7.05 9.69 -3.08
CA CYS A 450 8.36 9.40 -2.51
C CYS A 450 8.64 7.89 -2.43
N ILE A 451 7.64 7.08 -2.05
CA ILE A 451 7.74 5.61 -2.02
C ILE A 451 7.87 5.09 -3.45
N GLN A 452 7.07 5.63 -4.38
CA GLN A 452 7.11 5.28 -5.80
C GLN A 452 8.49 5.54 -6.43
N GLU A 453 9.20 6.57 -5.97
CA GLU A 453 10.56 6.93 -6.38
C GLU A 453 11.67 6.35 -5.47
N GLY A 454 11.33 5.31 -4.69
CA GLY A 454 12.27 4.41 -4.03
C GLY A 454 12.56 4.68 -2.55
N THR A 455 11.82 5.57 -1.89
CA THR A 455 11.94 5.75 -0.42
C THR A 455 11.51 4.45 0.28
N PRO A 456 12.36 3.83 1.11
CA PRO A 456 12.08 2.54 1.73
C PRO A 456 11.19 2.63 2.97
N LEU A 457 9.97 3.11 2.79
CA LEU A 457 8.98 3.29 3.85
C LEU A 457 7.88 2.21 3.79
N ASN A 458 7.69 1.49 4.91
CA ASN A 458 6.71 0.40 5.05
C ASN A 458 6.20 0.24 6.50
N THR A 459 6.51 1.18 7.39
CA THR A 459 6.04 1.14 8.79
C THR A 459 5.25 2.41 9.10
N VAL A 460 4.12 2.28 9.77
CA VAL A 460 3.24 3.40 10.14
C VAL A 460 2.85 3.36 11.61
N ILE A 461 2.70 4.53 12.22
CA ILE A 461 2.06 4.72 13.54
C ILE A 461 1.13 5.93 13.44
N SER A 462 -0.05 5.87 14.05
CA SER A 462 -0.88 7.07 14.19
C SER A 462 -0.29 8.04 15.21
N THR A 463 -0.60 9.34 15.09
CA THR A 463 -0.28 10.34 16.12
C THR A 463 -0.83 9.97 17.49
N GLY A 464 -2.03 9.39 17.56
CA GLY A 464 -2.64 8.87 18.80
C GLY A 464 -1.79 7.80 19.49
N ASN A 465 -1.45 6.74 18.76
CA ASN A 465 -0.62 5.65 19.28
C ASN A 465 0.79 6.12 19.62
N PHE A 466 1.37 7.01 18.81
CA PHE A 466 2.68 7.61 19.06
C PHE A 466 2.73 8.41 20.36
N ARG A 467 1.73 9.27 20.63
CA ARG A 467 1.67 10.04 21.88
C ARG A 467 1.68 9.13 23.11
N LYS A 468 0.88 8.06 23.09
CA LYS A 468 0.83 7.09 24.19
C LYS A 468 2.17 6.36 24.33
N LEU A 469 2.68 5.80 23.24
CA LEU A 469 3.92 5.03 23.23
C LEU A 469 5.10 5.83 23.75
N ILE A 470 5.32 7.06 23.27
CA ILE A 470 6.47 7.88 23.67
C ILE A 470 6.37 8.33 25.13
N SER A 471 5.14 8.53 25.65
CA SER A 471 4.95 8.88 27.06
C SER A 471 5.35 7.75 28.03
N GLU A 472 5.23 6.49 27.60
CA GLU A 472 5.51 5.31 28.42
C GLU A 472 6.88 4.68 28.12
N LYS A 473 7.28 4.68 26.85
CA LYS A 473 8.49 4.03 26.30
C LYS A 473 9.19 4.98 25.32
N PRO A 474 9.85 6.05 25.80
CA PRO A 474 10.42 7.10 24.96
C PRO A 474 11.52 6.63 23.99
N HIS A 475 12.11 5.46 24.23
CA HIS A 475 13.16 4.84 23.41
C HIS A 475 12.66 3.75 22.46
N ALA A 476 11.34 3.50 22.40
CA ALA A 476 10.77 2.38 21.63
C ALA A 476 11.05 2.47 20.11
N LEU A 477 11.37 3.66 19.60
CA LEU A 477 11.52 3.94 18.16
C LEU A 477 12.92 4.46 17.79
N ASP A 478 13.92 4.33 18.67
CA ASP A 478 15.29 4.85 18.45
C ASP A 478 15.98 4.25 17.20
N GLY A 479 15.54 3.07 16.78
CA GLY A 479 16.01 2.37 15.58
C GLY A 479 15.48 2.92 14.25
N SER A 480 14.48 3.81 14.29
CA SER A 480 13.79 4.32 13.11
C SER A 480 14.03 5.82 12.90
N ILE A 481 14.06 6.24 11.64
CA ILE A 481 13.93 7.63 11.25
C ILE A 481 12.44 7.94 11.18
N LEU A 482 11.98 8.87 12.00
CA LEU A 482 10.58 9.30 12.02
C LEU A 482 10.30 10.22 10.84
N ILE A 483 9.39 9.82 9.95
CA ILE A 483 8.93 10.61 8.81
C ILE A 483 7.64 11.32 9.22
N VAL A 484 7.70 12.65 9.36
CA VAL A 484 6.66 13.47 9.99
C VAL A 484 6.09 14.48 9.00
N PRO A 485 4.81 14.40 8.61
CA PRO A 485 4.18 15.49 7.89
C PRO A 485 4.12 16.74 8.78
N ILE A 486 4.34 17.93 8.23
CA ILE A 486 4.31 19.18 8.99
C ILE A 486 2.95 19.37 9.66
N SER A 487 1.87 19.03 8.97
CA SER A 487 0.51 19.06 9.52
C SER A 487 0.33 18.30 10.84
N ALA A 488 1.08 17.21 11.08
CA ALA A 488 1.03 16.49 12.36
C ALA A 488 1.43 17.37 13.54
N THR A 489 2.20 18.43 13.29
CA THR A 489 2.65 19.38 14.32
C THR A 489 1.63 20.47 14.67
N PHE A 490 0.53 20.57 13.91
CA PHE A 490 -0.50 21.59 14.14
C PHE A 490 -1.27 21.32 15.44
N ASN A 491 -1.41 20.05 15.82
CA ASN A 491 -2.00 19.68 17.11
C ASN A 491 -0.96 19.86 18.23
N PRO A 492 -1.22 20.74 19.22
CA PRO A 492 -0.31 20.96 20.35
C PRO A 492 0.00 19.70 21.17
N SER A 493 -0.91 18.71 21.19
CA SER A 493 -0.68 17.45 21.89
C SER A 493 0.43 16.61 21.24
N ASN A 494 0.64 16.76 19.93
CA ASN A 494 1.73 16.07 19.23
C ASN A 494 3.08 16.72 19.51
N LYS A 495 3.09 18.05 19.76
CA LYS A 495 4.31 18.80 20.07
C LYS A 495 5.08 18.14 21.22
N GLN A 496 4.42 17.86 22.35
CA GLN A 496 5.08 17.31 23.54
C GLN A 496 5.74 15.94 23.25
N ALA A 497 5.03 15.05 22.54
CA ALA A 497 5.57 13.75 22.19
C ALA A 497 6.74 13.86 21.20
N ILE A 498 6.66 14.77 20.22
CA ILE A 498 7.74 15.04 19.27
C ILE A 498 8.96 15.66 19.97
N GLU A 499 8.76 16.61 20.89
CA GLU A 499 9.84 17.22 21.69
C GLU A 499 10.53 16.16 22.55
N THR A 500 9.75 15.30 23.23
CA THR A 500 10.29 14.16 24.00
C THR A 500 11.12 13.25 23.12
N PHE A 501 10.65 12.93 21.91
CA PHE A 501 11.41 12.13 20.96
C PHE A 501 12.70 12.84 20.53
N ILE A 502 12.66 14.16 20.26
CA ILE A 502 13.82 14.98 19.89
C ILE A 502 14.87 15.02 21.01
N GLU A 503 14.48 14.96 22.29
CA GLU A 503 15.42 14.99 23.41
C GLU A 503 16.32 13.73 23.47
N ASN A 504 15.88 12.62 22.89
CA ASN A 504 16.53 11.29 22.98
C ASN A 504 17.56 10.97 21.88
N LYS A 505 18.22 11.98 21.27
CA LYS A 505 19.24 11.78 20.22
C LYS A 505 18.73 11.02 18.98
N THR A 506 17.48 11.25 18.62
CA THR A 506 16.75 10.53 17.58
C THR A 506 16.98 11.13 16.19
N LYS A 507 16.22 10.64 15.20
CA LYS A 507 16.31 11.05 13.80
C LYS A 507 14.92 11.35 13.25
N LEU A 508 14.72 12.53 12.68
CA LEU A 508 13.43 12.96 12.14
C LEU A 508 13.57 13.62 10.77
N ILE A 509 12.64 13.36 9.88
CA ILE A 509 12.47 14.10 8.63
C ILE A 509 11.07 14.69 8.63
N PHE A 510 10.99 16.02 8.70
CA PHE A 510 9.76 16.75 8.47
C PHE A 510 9.53 16.90 6.97
N TYR A 511 8.33 16.63 6.47
CA TYR A 511 7.98 16.88 5.08
C TYR A 511 6.65 17.62 4.98
N GLY A 512 6.48 18.40 3.92
CA GLY A 512 5.22 19.14 3.72
C GLY A 512 5.43 20.62 3.43
N ASN A 513 4.47 21.43 3.82
CA ASN A 513 4.41 22.86 3.55
C ASN A 513 4.65 23.65 4.83
N LEU A 514 5.55 24.65 4.83
CA LEU A 514 5.82 25.44 6.03
C LEU A 514 4.67 26.41 6.38
N GLN A 515 3.81 26.72 5.41
CA GLN A 515 2.65 27.58 5.63
C GLN A 515 1.71 26.97 6.68
N GLY A 516 1.45 27.73 7.75
CA GLY A 516 0.65 27.26 8.88
C GLY A 516 1.42 26.44 9.92
N ALA A 517 2.71 26.15 9.69
CA ALA A 517 3.54 25.51 10.69
C ALA A 517 3.67 26.36 11.96
N PRO A 518 3.66 25.74 13.15
CA PRO A 518 3.79 26.44 14.41
C PRO A 518 5.21 27.02 14.57
N ASP A 519 5.33 28.14 15.29
CA ASP A 519 6.60 28.86 15.45
C ASP A 519 7.71 28.01 16.06
N TRP A 520 7.38 27.08 16.96
CA TRP A 520 8.38 26.18 17.55
C TRP A 520 9.06 25.30 16.48
N LEU A 521 8.31 24.83 15.48
CA LEU A 521 8.85 24.00 14.40
C LEU A 521 9.69 24.85 13.45
N LYS A 522 9.21 26.06 13.11
CA LYS A 522 9.97 27.03 12.31
C LYS A 522 11.32 27.36 12.96
N ASN A 523 11.32 27.59 14.27
CA ASN A 523 12.53 27.84 15.05
C ASN A 523 13.45 26.61 15.11
N LEU A 524 12.88 25.40 15.24
CA LEU A 524 13.62 24.15 15.22
C LEU A 524 14.33 23.93 13.87
N LEU A 525 13.63 24.18 12.76
CA LEU A 525 14.16 24.04 11.40
C LEU A 525 15.00 25.25 10.95
N GLN A 526 14.96 26.35 11.69
CA GLN A 526 15.58 27.64 11.30
C GLN A 526 15.06 28.18 9.97
N LEU A 527 13.76 28.00 9.74
CA LEU A 527 13.05 28.46 8.56
C LEU A 527 12.07 29.57 8.90
N GLN A 528 11.90 30.48 7.96
CA GLN A 528 10.82 31.47 7.95
C GLN A 528 10.17 31.53 6.56
N GLU A 529 8.98 32.12 6.50
CA GLU A 529 8.22 32.27 5.26
C GLU A 529 8.51 33.63 4.61
N THR A 530 8.51 33.65 3.28
CA THR A 530 8.50 34.86 2.46
C THR A 530 7.52 34.68 1.30
N THR A 531 7.45 35.64 0.37
CA THR A 531 6.58 35.56 -0.81
C THR A 531 6.75 34.21 -1.52
N PRO A 532 5.69 33.44 -1.81
CA PRO A 532 5.83 32.17 -2.51
C PRO A 532 6.27 32.33 -3.97
N ILE A 533 7.09 31.40 -4.48
CA ILE A 533 7.34 31.24 -5.92
C ILE A 533 6.48 30.11 -6.49
N THR A 534 6.00 30.28 -7.72
CA THR A 534 5.06 29.36 -8.41
C THR A 534 5.34 29.30 -9.91
N GLY A 535 4.87 28.28 -10.62
CA GLY A 535 5.15 28.03 -12.02
C GLY A 535 6.47 27.29 -12.23
N LYS A 536 7.18 27.60 -13.33
CA LYS A 536 8.46 26.97 -13.66
C LYS A 536 9.57 27.44 -12.71
N ILE A 537 10.25 26.48 -12.08
CA ILE A 537 11.40 26.70 -11.19
C ILE A 537 12.62 25.91 -11.66
N ASP A 538 13.81 26.33 -11.24
CA ASP A 538 15.06 25.57 -11.38
C ASP A 538 15.51 25.07 -9.99
N LEU A 539 15.71 23.76 -9.87
CA LEU A 539 16.16 23.08 -8.67
C LEU A 539 17.67 22.82 -8.72
N LYS A 540 18.35 23.29 -7.68
CA LYS A 540 19.78 23.05 -7.46
C LYS A 540 19.95 22.26 -6.18
N THR A 541 20.83 21.26 -6.18
CA THR A 541 21.05 20.42 -5.01
C THR A 541 22.53 20.26 -4.72
N SER A 542 22.87 20.07 -3.45
CA SER A 542 24.20 19.63 -2.99
C SER A 542 24.20 18.16 -2.57
N ILE A 543 23.10 17.44 -2.82
CA ILE A 543 22.94 16.04 -2.46
C ILE A 543 23.47 15.16 -3.60
N ASN A 544 24.00 13.99 -3.26
CA ASN A 544 24.33 12.98 -4.27
C ASN A 544 23.03 12.42 -4.87
N LEU A 545 22.79 12.74 -6.14
CA LEU A 545 21.60 12.30 -6.86
C LEU A 545 21.84 10.98 -7.59
N ASP A 546 20.76 10.40 -8.10
CA ASP A 546 20.85 9.33 -9.09
C ASP A 546 21.60 9.79 -10.35
N LYS A 547 22.14 8.81 -11.09
CA LYS A 547 22.85 9.04 -12.35
C LYS A 547 22.09 8.40 -13.51
N THR A 548 22.23 8.96 -14.70
CA THR A 548 21.63 8.43 -15.94
C THR A 548 22.68 8.44 -17.03
N GLY A 549 23.34 7.31 -17.31
CA GLY A 549 24.45 7.25 -18.27
C GLY A 549 25.43 8.42 -18.07
N ASP A 550 25.67 9.18 -19.15
CA ASP A 550 26.46 10.42 -19.14
C ASP A 550 25.60 11.70 -19.15
N VAL A 551 24.27 11.57 -19.02
CA VAL A 551 23.31 12.69 -19.10
C VAL A 551 22.98 13.19 -17.70
N PRO A 552 23.11 14.49 -17.41
CA PRO A 552 22.71 15.04 -16.12
C PRO A 552 21.19 15.00 -15.96
N LEU A 553 20.72 14.82 -14.72
CA LEU A 553 19.29 14.93 -14.40
C LEU A 553 18.77 16.34 -14.75
N PRO A 554 17.51 16.46 -15.23
CA PRO A 554 16.88 17.76 -15.44
C PRO A 554 16.77 18.51 -14.12
N THR A 555 16.94 19.83 -14.15
CA THR A 555 16.81 20.70 -12.96
C THR A 555 15.46 21.42 -12.89
N THR A 556 14.67 21.42 -13.96
CA THR A 556 13.40 22.14 -14.02
C THR A 556 12.30 21.42 -13.25
N ALA A 557 11.46 22.13 -12.49
CA ALA A 557 10.21 21.59 -11.94
C ALA A 557 9.07 22.61 -12.10
N PHE A 558 7.82 22.14 -11.97
CA PHE A 558 6.62 22.98 -12.06
C PHE A 558 5.84 22.96 -10.75
N VAL A 559 5.58 24.14 -10.21
CA VAL A 559 4.91 24.34 -8.92
C VAL A 559 3.56 25.01 -9.14
N PHE A 560 2.47 24.30 -8.87
CA PHE A 560 1.13 24.88 -8.95
C PHE A 560 0.58 25.20 -7.57
N PRO A 561 -0.04 26.38 -7.36
CA PRO A 561 -0.61 26.77 -6.07
C PRO A 561 -1.50 25.69 -5.44
N GLN A 562 -2.39 25.06 -6.21
CA GLN A 562 -3.32 24.04 -5.71
C GLN A 562 -2.66 22.71 -5.31
N HIS A 563 -1.44 22.42 -5.77
CA HIS A 563 -0.72 21.18 -5.46
C HIS A 563 0.40 21.38 -4.43
N SER A 564 0.72 22.62 -4.09
CA SER A 564 1.86 23.01 -3.26
C SER A 564 1.51 24.11 -2.27
N CYS A 565 0.25 24.16 -1.81
CA CYS A 565 -0.23 25.13 -0.81
C CYS A 565 0.21 26.56 -1.11
N GLY A 566 -0.07 27.06 -2.32
CA GLY A 566 0.31 28.42 -2.73
C GLY A 566 1.77 28.61 -3.18
N GLY A 567 2.63 27.58 -3.12
CA GLY A 567 3.98 27.58 -3.71
C GLY A 567 5.09 27.29 -2.71
N ILE A 568 6.31 27.69 -3.07
CA ILE A 568 7.51 27.53 -2.22
C ILE A 568 7.85 28.86 -1.57
N CYS A 569 7.87 28.91 -0.24
CA CYS A 569 7.98 30.14 0.56
C CYS A 569 9.12 30.10 1.57
N GLU A 570 9.80 28.97 1.70
CA GLU A 570 10.73 28.68 2.77
C GLU A 570 12.09 29.34 2.52
N ILE A 571 12.59 30.12 3.49
CA ILE A 571 13.95 30.67 3.51
C ILE A 571 14.60 30.45 4.89
N LEU A 572 15.93 30.43 4.94
CA LEU A 572 16.65 30.38 6.21
C LEU A 572 16.50 31.69 6.98
N VAL A 573 16.40 31.58 8.31
CA VAL A 573 16.61 32.73 9.20
C VAL A 573 18.07 33.21 9.16
N PRO A 574 18.37 34.48 9.48
CA PRO A 574 19.75 34.96 9.56
C PRO A 574 20.59 34.13 10.54
N ASN A 575 21.85 33.85 10.17
CA ASN A 575 22.80 33.06 10.97
C ASN A 575 22.33 31.63 11.33
N ALA A 576 21.50 31.02 10.48
CA ALA A 576 21.09 29.63 10.65
C ALA A 576 22.31 28.67 10.67
N LYS A 577 22.24 27.66 11.54
CA LYS A 577 23.16 26.51 11.59
C LYS A 577 22.68 25.37 10.67
N ALA A 578 21.42 25.38 10.24
CA ALA A 578 20.89 24.42 9.27
C ALA A 578 21.65 24.51 7.94
N THR A 579 21.90 23.35 7.32
CA THR A 579 22.57 23.24 6.02
C THR A 579 21.51 23.00 4.94
N PRO A 580 21.28 23.96 4.02
CA PRO A 580 20.47 23.73 2.84
C PRO A 580 21.05 22.61 1.98
N LEU A 581 20.18 21.76 1.46
CA LEU A 581 20.53 20.63 0.61
C LEU A 581 19.95 20.77 -0.80
N ALA A 582 18.81 21.45 -0.93
CA ALA A 582 18.18 21.75 -2.21
C ALA A 582 17.53 23.14 -2.21
N PHE A 583 17.62 23.82 -3.35
CA PHE A 583 17.13 25.17 -3.58
C PHE A 583 16.24 25.21 -4.81
N ALA A 584 15.09 25.87 -4.71
CA ALA A 584 14.26 26.25 -5.85
C ALA A 584 14.52 27.71 -6.21
N THR A 585 14.77 28.00 -7.48
CA THR A 585 15.04 29.36 -7.96
C THR A 585 14.08 29.78 -9.08
N GLN A 586 13.66 31.04 -9.04
CA GLN A 586 12.82 31.68 -10.06
C GLN A 586 13.08 33.18 -10.05
N ASN A 587 13.33 33.80 -11.21
CA ASN A 587 13.48 35.26 -11.34
C ASN A 587 14.42 35.91 -10.30
N GLN A 588 15.59 35.29 -10.06
CA GLN A 588 16.59 35.67 -9.04
C GLN A 588 16.19 35.41 -7.57
N GLU A 589 14.95 35.01 -7.31
CA GLU A 589 14.53 34.58 -5.98
C GLU A 589 14.95 33.12 -5.72
N THR A 590 15.27 32.81 -4.45
CA THR A 590 15.66 31.48 -4.01
C THR A 590 14.84 31.04 -2.81
N ARG A 591 14.41 29.78 -2.79
CA ARG A 591 13.68 29.14 -1.69
C ARG A 591 14.31 27.79 -1.35
N ILE A 592 14.10 27.33 -0.12
CA ILE A 592 14.62 26.07 0.39
C ILE A 592 13.65 24.95 0.02
N ALA A 593 14.13 23.94 -0.71
CA ALA A 593 13.39 22.72 -1.02
C ALA A 593 13.77 21.57 -0.08
N ALA A 594 15.01 21.55 0.43
CA ALA A 594 15.42 20.60 1.47
C ALA A 594 16.55 21.18 2.33
N LEU A 595 16.62 20.77 3.60
CA LEU A 595 17.72 21.07 4.51
C LEU A 595 17.95 19.93 5.50
N ALA A 596 19.12 19.93 6.15
CA ALA A 596 19.41 19.10 7.31
C ALA A 596 20.07 19.92 8.43
N ARG A 597 19.94 19.43 9.66
CA ARG A 597 20.53 20.04 10.85
C ARG A 597 20.79 18.96 11.89
N THR A 598 21.93 19.06 12.58
CA THR A 598 22.17 18.33 13.83
C THR A 598 22.01 19.30 14.99
N LEU A 599 21.19 18.94 15.97
CA LEU A 599 20.95 19.72 17.19
C LEU A 599 22.08 19.54 18.19
N ASP A 600 22.17 20.42 19.18
CA ASP A 600 23.26 20.41 20.16
C ASP A 600 23.26 19.12 21.03
N ASN A 601 22.12 18.44 21.16
CA ASN A 601 22.01 17.15 21.85
C ASN A 601 22.41 15.94 20.98
N GLY A 602 22.68 16.13 19.68
CA GLY A 602 23.02 15.08 18.72
C GLY A 602 21.85 14.59 17.86
N THR A 603 20.61 15.03 18.13
CA THR A 603 19.45 14.69 17.30
C THR A 603 19.62 15.24 15.90
N GLN A 604 19.36 14.40 14.90
CA GLN A 604 19.41 14.78 13.49
C GLN A 604 18.00 15.07 13.00
N ILE A 605 17.83 16.22 12.35
CA ILE A 605 16.57 16.60 11.73
C ILE A 605 16.79 17.03 10.28
N ALA A 606 15.80 16.80 9.44
CA ALA A 606 15.76 17.33 8.09
C ALA A 606 14.37 17.87 7.76
N PHE A 607 14.31 18.71 6.74
CA PHE A 607 13.05 19.15 6.13
C PHE A 607 13.09 18.93 4.63
N VAL A 608 11.98 18.46 4.07
CA VAL A 608 11.75 18.32 2.62
C VAL A 608 10.41 18.96 2.25
N LYS A 609 10.44 19.95 1.34
CA LYS A 609 9.23 20.56 0.80
C LYS A 609 8.44 19.53 0.00
N ALA A 610 7.15 19.39 0.29
CA ALA A 610 6.26 18.56 -0.53
C ALA A 610 6.04 19.22 -1.91
N LEU A 611 6.64 18.63 -2.94
CA LEU A 611 6.54 19.05 -4.33
C LEU A 611 6.11 17.86 -5.19
N LEU A 612 4.86 17.86 -5.64
CA LEU A 612 4.36 16.83 -6.54
C LEU A 612 5.04 16.97 -7.92
N PRO A 613 5.32 15.85 -8.62
CA PRO A 613 5.98 15.85 -9.92
C PRO A 613 5.01 16.24 -11.05
N ALA A 614 4.46 17.46 -10.98
CA ALA A 614 3.46 17.97 -11.90
C ALA A 614 4.07 18.34 -13.27
N GLY A 615 3.33 18.07 -14.34
CA GLY A 615 3.67 18.54 -15.69
C GLY A 615 3.58 20.06 -15.84
N ASP A 616 3.84 20.59 -17.04
CA ASP A 616 3.80 22.04 -17.27
C ASP A 616 2.38 22.65 -17.33
N THR A 617 1.35 21.79 -17.37
CA THR A 617 -0.03 22.17 -17.60
C THR A 617 -0.97 21.29 -16.78
N ILE A 618 -2.00 21.90 -16.20
CA ILE A 618 -3.10 21.18 -15.53
C ILE A 618 -4.26 21.01 -16.51
N ARG A 619 -4.59 19.76 -16.81
CA ARG A 619 -5.62 19.37 -17.79
C ARG A 619 -6.93 19.03 -17.06
N PRO A 620 -8.10 19.23 -17.70
CA PRO A 620 -9.36 18.74 -17.16
C PRO A 620 -9.33 17.22 -16.92
N GLY A 621 -10.15 16.75 -15.98
CA GLY A 621 -10.29 15.33 -15.65
C GLY A 621 -9.86 15.03 -14.22
N ARG A 622 -9.90 13.74 -13.86
CA ARG A 622 -9.76 13.27 -12.47
C ARG A 622 -8.37 12.80 -12.07
N ALA A 623 -7.48 12.53 -13.03
CA ALA A 623 -6.14 12.02 -12.76
C ALA A 623 -5.16 13.17 -12.49
N PHE A 624 -4.09 12.89 -11.75
CA PHE A 624 -2.98 13.82 -11.62
C PHE A 624 -2.21 13.94 -12.96
N ASP A 625 -1.80 15.16 -13.32
CA ASP A 625 -1.02 15.40 -14.54
C ASP A 625 0.48 15.29 -14.24
N TYR A 626 1.02 14.09 -14.41
CA TYR A 626 2.44 13.82 -14.21
C TYR A 626 3.32 14.50 -15.25
N ALA A 627 4.50 14.93 -14.80
CA ALA A 627 5.53 15.49 -15.64
C ALA A 627 6.19 14.45 -16.55
N ASP A 628 6.71 14.93 -17.69
CA ASP A 628 7.66 14.16 -18.49
C ASP A 628 9.02 14.08 -17.78
N LYS A 629 9.52 12.85 -17.60
CA LYS A 629 10.74 12.54 -16.85
C LYS A 629 12.00 13.07 -17.53
N LYS A 630 11.98 13.27 -18.86
CA LYS A 630 13.13 13.79 -19.62
C LYS A 630 13.46 15.24 -19.30
N ASN A 631 12.45 16.01 -18.92
CA ASN A 631 12.55 17.47 -18.85
C ASN A 631 12.30 18.00 -17.44
N THR A 632 11.91 17.14 -16.50
CA THR A 632 11.47 17.54 -15.17
C THR A 632 12.24 16.82 -14.09
N PHE A 633 12.75 17.58 -13.13
CA PHE A 633 13.40 17.09 -11.93
C PHE A 633 12.41 16.24 -11.13
N PRO A 634 12.78 15.00 -10.76
CA PRO A 634 11.92 14.10 -9.99
C PRO A 634 11.92 14.51 -8.50
N THR A 635 11.16 15.55 -8.16
CA THR A 635 11.12 16.14 -6.80
C THR A 635 10.88 15.16 -5.65
N PRO A 636 10.07 14.08 -5.78
CA PRO A 636 9.87 13.13 -4.69
C PRO A 636 11.14 12.38 -4.27
N ARG A 637 12.16 12.29 -5.16
CA ARG A 637 13.45 11.66 -4.83
C ARG A 637 14.23 12.41 -3.76
N LEU A 638 13.94 13.69 -3.53
CA LEU A 638 14.61 14.47 -2.49
C LEU A 638 14.49 13.81 -1.11
N LEU A 639 13.34 13.20 -0.80
CA LEU A 639 13.15 12.50 0.47
C LEU A 639 14.14 11.34 0.61
N ARG A 640 14.26 10.47 -0.41
CA ARG A 640 15.24 9.36 -0.44
C ARG A 640 16.67 9.87 -0.34
N HIS A 641 17.02 10.93 -1.07
CA HIS A 641 18.38 11.45 -1.10
C HIS A 641 18.80 12.11 0.23
N VAL A 642 17.85 12.75 0.94
CA VAL A 642 18.10 13.32 2.27
C VAL A 642 18.42 12.25 3.32
N LEU A 643 17.99 10.99 3.13
CA LEU A 643 18.34 9.87 4.01
C LEU A 643 19.86 9.68 4.16
N GLY A 644 20.66 10.11 3.17
CA GLY A 644 22.12 10.07 3.24
C GLY A 644 22.70 10.85 4.43
N GLN A 645 22.02 11.90 4.90
CA GLN A 645 22.42 12.66 6.09
C GLN A 645 22.28 11.86 7.39
N PHE A 646 21.50 10.78 7.35
CA PHE A 646 21.22 9.88 8.47
C PHE A 646 21.99 8.56 8.38
N GLY A 647 22.87 8.43 7.38
CA GLY A 647 23.68 7.24 7.08
C GLY A 647 23.05 6.27 6.09
N TRP A 648 21.86 6.56 5.56
CA TRP A 648 21.17 5.71 4.59
C TRP A 648 21.34 6.28 3.17
N SER A 649 22.37 5.85 2.46
CA SER A 649 22.60 6.22 1.07
C SER A 649 21.97 5.17 0.16
N ILE A 650 20.99 5.57 -0.65
CA ILE A 650 20.37 4.70 -1.65
C ILE A 650 20.31 5.52 -2.93
N THR A 651 21.20 5.23 -3.88
CA THR A 651 21.24 5.89 -5.19
C THR A 651 21.16 4.85 -6.31
N CYS A 652 20.66 5.29 -7.45
CA CYS A 652 20.52 4.46 -8.63
C CYS A 652 21.34 5.02 -9.79
N LYS A 653 21.81 4.14 -10.65
CA LYS A 653 22.39 4.49 -11.94
C LYS A 653 21.57 3.84 -13.05
N ALA A 654 20.75 4.65 -13.69
CA ALA A 654 19.97 4.31 -14.88
C ALA A 654 20.84 4.39 -16.15
N TYR A 655 20.39 3.74 -17.22
CA TYR A 655 21.00 3.84 -18.54
C TYR A 655 20.38 5.00 -19.32
N GLU A 656 19.04 5.06 -19.36
CA GLU A 656 18.24 6.12 -19.99
C GLU A 656 17.44 6.93 -18.94
N VAL A 657 17.09 8.17 -19.28
CA VAL A 657 16.33 9.05 -18.35
C VAL A 657 14.91 8.55 -18.05
N ASP A 658 14.35 7.77 -18.98
CA ASP A 658 13.02 7.16 -18.84
C ASP A 658 13.05 5.84 -18.06
N ASP A 659 14.24 5.31 -17.74
CA ASP A 659 14.35 4.07 -16.99
C ASP A 659 13.66 4.21 -15.64
N LEU A 660 12.78 3.25 -15.37
CA LEU A 660 12.11 3.15 -14.10
C LEU A 660 13.07 2.60 -13.05
N LEU A 661 13.33 3.39 -12.03
CA LEU A 661 14.22 3.02 -10.94
C LEU A 661 13.62 1.91 -10.06
N PRO A 662 14.47 1.12 -9.39
CA PRO A 662 14.04 0.19 -8.36
C PRO A 662 13.26 0.87 -7.24
N ARG A 663 12.24 0.16 -6.76
CA ARG A 663 11.42 0.52 -5.60
C ARG A 663 11.73 -0.45 -4.49
N THR A 664 11.94 0.06 -3.29
CA THR A 664 12.43 -0.74 -2.17
C THR A 664 11.56 -0.51 -0.95
N THR A 665 11.34 -1.53 -0.14
CA THR A 665 10.97 -1.40 1.28
C THR A 665 11.95 -2.19 2.14
N ILE A 666 12.14 -1.80 3.40
CA ILE A 666 13.08 -2.48 4.31
C ILE A 666 12.34 -2.85 5.60
N SER A 667 12.00 -4.13 5.74
CA SER A 667 11.38 -4.67 6.96
C SER A 667 12.42 -5.29 7.89
N ARG A 668 11.99 -5.58 9.13
CA ARG A 668 12.82 -6.18 10.17
C ARG A 668 12.15 -7.43 10.73
N ASN A 669 12.88 -8.52 10.81
CA ASN A 669 12.40 -9.77 11.42
C ASN A 669 13.58 -10.50 12.07
N ASP A 670 13.42 -10.98 13.30
CA ASP A 670 14.44 -11.77 14.01
C ASP A 670 15.84 -11.11 13.99
N ASN A 671 15.85 -9.80 14.26
CA ASN A 671 17.03 -8.92 14.24
C ASN A 671 17.71 -8.79 12.85
N ALA A 672 17.15 -9.35 11.77
CA ALA A 672 17.62 -9.16 10.39
C ALA A 672 16.88 -8.05 9.64
N PHE A 673 17.51 -7.51 8.60
CA PHE A 673 16.89 -6.60 7.65
C PHE A 673 16.43 -7.38 6.42
N PHE A 674 15.22 -7.15 5.94
CA PHE A 674 14.72 -7.73 4.71
C PHE A 674 14.56 -6.63 3.68
N PHE A 675 15.37 -6.70 2.61
CA PHE A 675 15.27 -5.81 1.47
C PHE A 675 14.28 -6.39 0.47
N ASN A 676 13.15 -5.71 0.30
CA ASN A 676 12.14 -6.05 -0.68
C ASN A 676 12.29 -5.11 -1.86
N ILE A 677 12.73 -5.61 -3.01
CA ILE A 677 13.06 -4.76 -4.17
C ILE A 677 12.19 -5.18 -5.35
N TYR A 678 11.48 -4.22 -5.94
CA TYR A 678 10.90 -4.32 -7.27
C TYR A 678 11.78 -3.51 -8.22
N ALA A 679 12.38 -4.14 -9.22
CA ALA A 679 13.16 -3.48 -10.26
C ALA A 679 12.39 -3.51 -11.59
N PRO A 680 11.67 -2.42 -11.97
CA PRO A 680 10.93 -2.36 -13.23
C PRO A 680 11.85 -2.27 -14.46
N ASN A 681 13.11 -1.87 -14.27
CA ASN A 681 14.18 -2.12 -15.22
C ASN A 681 15.36 -2.79 -14.50
N THR A 682 15.68 -4.03 -14.86
CA THR A 682 16.75 -4.84 -14.25
C THR A 682 18.16 -4.43 -14.72
N THR A 683 18.28 -3.48 -15.65
CA THR A 683 19.59 -2.91 -16.03
C THR A 683 20.04 -1.80 -15.09
N VAL A 684 19.14 -1.28 -14.25
CA VAL A 684 19.46 -0.19 -13.30
C VAL A 684 20.31 -0.74 -12.16
N GLU A 685 21.45 -0.10 -11.94
CA GLU A 685 22.34 -0.40 -10.81
C GLU A 685 21.89 0.35 -9.57
N MET A 686 21.95 -0.29 -8.40
CA MET A 686 21.74 0.35 -7.11
C MET A 686 23.06 0.42 -6.34
N ALA A 687 23.37 1.57 -5.76
CA ALA A 687 24.45 1.75 -4.81
C ALA A 687 23.85 2.05 -3.42
N VAL A 688 24.16 1.20 -2.44
CA VAL A 688 23.55 1.23 -1.12
C VAL A 688 24.58 1.25 0.00
N ASN A 689 24.38 2.15 0.96
CA ASN A 689 25.15 2.21 2.20
C ASN A 689 24.23 2.54 3.37
N THR A 690 24.56 2.03 4.55
CA THR A 690 23.76 2.17 5.77
C THR A 690 24.62 2.69 6.91
N PRO A 691 24.03 3.09 8.07
CA PRO A 691 24.81 3.49 9.24
C PRO A 691 25.86 2.46 9.69
N TRP A 692 25.63 1.17 9.38
CA TRP A 692 26.50 0.05 9.73
C TRP A 692 27.50 -0.34 8.65
N GLY A 693 27.41 0.27 7.46
CA GLY A 693 28.22 -0.04 6.28
C GLY A 693 27.40 -0.59 5.11
N ALA A 694 28.11 -1.10 4.11
CA ALA A 694 27.53 -1.77 2.94
C ALA A 694 26.72 -3.00 3.37
N PRO A 695 25.42 -3.07 3.04
CA PRO A 695 24.61 -4.26 3.31
C PRO A 695 25.00 -5.41 2.37
N ILE A 696 25.27 -6.58 2.93
CA ILE A 696 25.57 -7.79 2.17
C ILE A 696 24.34 -8.70 2.18
N LEU A 697 23.66 -8.76 1.04
CA LEU A 697 22.42 -9.54 0.88
C LEU A 697 22.74 -11.03 0.77
N THR A 698 21.95 -11.85 1.48
CA THR A 698 22.09 -13.31 1.48
C THR A 698 21.92 -13.89 0.08
N GLU A 699 22.76 -14.88 -0.27
CA GLU A 699 22.76 -15.55 -1.59
C GLU A 699 23.13 -14.61 -2.77
N MET A 700 23.83 -13.51 -2.50
CA MET A 700 24.29 -12.58 -3.54
C MET A 700 25.82 -12.37 -3.49
N ASN A 701 26.37 -12.08 -4.67
CA ASN A 701 27.69 -11.48 -4.80
C ASN A 701 27.52 -9.96 -4.78
N THR A 702 28.13 -9.30 -3.81
CA THR A 702 28.05 -7.85 -3.63
C THR A 702 29.40 -7.23 -3.90
N ARG A 703 29.50 -6.38 -4.93
CA ARG A 703 30.70 -5.58 -5.17
C ARG A 703 30.68 -4.37 -4.23
N LEU A 704 31.78 -4.12 -3.54
CA LEU A 704 32.04 -2.85 -2.86
C LEU A 704 32.79 -1.91 -3.81
N ASP A 705 32.27 -0.69 -3.98
CA ASP A 705 32.97 0.36 -4.72
C ASP A 705 34.03 1.05 -3.85
N SER A 706 34.70 2.07 -4.42
CA SER A 706 35.73 2.84 -3.71
C SER A 706 35.21 3.72 -2.58
N ASP A 707 33.90 3.99 -2.57
CA ASP A 707 33.23 4.77 -1.52
C ASP A 707 32.65 3.84 -0.44
N GLY A 708 32.84 2.52 -0.57
CA GLY A 708 32.36 1.51 0.34
C GLY A 708 30.86 1.23 0.22
N ASN A 709 30.24 1.54 -0.93
CA ASN A 709 28.84 1.20 -1.20
C ASN A 709 28.70 -0.24 -1.69
N ALA A 710 27.63 -0.91 -1.28
CA ALA A 710 27.18 -2.15 -1.89
C ALA A 710 26.56 -1.85 -3.27
N ILE A 711 27.11 -2.46 -4.32
CA ILE A 711 26.60 -2.34 -5.68
C ILE A 711 25.76 -3.57 -6.03
N TRP A 712 24.50 -3.36 -6.39
CA TRP A 712 23.53 -4.40 -6.72
C TRP A 712 22.93 -4.21 -8.11
N HIS A 713 22.64 -5.35 -8.76
CA HIS A 713 21.81 -5.44 -9.96
C HIS A 713 20.63 -6.37 -9.62
N PRO A 714 19.55 -5.84 -9.01
CA PRO A 714 18.44 -6.66 -8.55
C PRO A 714 17.71 -7.33 -9.72
N ASN A 715 17.20 -8.55 -9.49
CA ASN A 715 16.21 -9.14 -10.39
C ASN A 715 14.89 -8.35 -10.34
N ARG A 716 13.93 -8.77 -11.17
CA ARG A 716 12.59 -8.17 -11.23
C ARG A 716 11.96 -7.99 -9.85
N ALA A 717 12.01 -9.04 -9.03
CA ALA A 717 11.55 -9.05 -7.66
C ALA A 717 12.62 -9.69 -6.77
N GLU A 718 12.92 -9.08 -5.63
CA GLU A 718 13.84 -9.62 -4.62
C GLU A 718 13.21 -9.50 -3.24
N HIS A 719 13.39 -10.55 -2.43
CA HIS A 719 13.12 -10.57 -0.99
C HIS A 719 14.34 -11.19 -0.31
N ARG A 720 15.22 -10.35 0.23
CA ARG A 720 16.55 -10.78 0.67
C ARG A 720 16.81 -10.41 2.12
N GLU A 721 17.10 -11.44 2.92
CA GLU A 721 17.62 -11.26 4.27
C GLU A 721 19.05 -10.68 4.22
N CYS A 722 19.30 -9.68 5.07
CA CYS A 722 20.59 -9.09 5.32
C CYS A 722 20.84 -9.06 6.84
N ARG A 723 21.91 -9.77 7.24
CA ARG A 723 22.41 -9.77 8.62
C ARG A 723 23.79 -9.14 8.74
N LEU A 724 24.54 -9.03 7.64
CA LEU A 724 25.93 -8.61 7.65
C LEU A 724 26.12 -7.28 6.93
N PHE A 725 26.76 -6.34 7.62
CA PHE A 725 27.14 -5.02 7.12
C PHE A 725 28.64 -4.82 7.22
N VAL A 726 29.22 -4.17 6.21
CA VAL A 726 30.68 -4.05 6.08
C VAL A 726 31.10 -2.62 5.86
N LYS A 727 32.07 -2.16 6.63
CA LYS A 727 32.87 -0.97 6.31
C LYS A 727 34.23 -1.43 5.84
N GLN A 728 34.55 -1.11 4.59
CA GLN A 728 35.80 -1.50 3.94
C GLN A 728 36.19 -0.43 2.91
N LYS A 729 37.46 -0.02 2.91
CA LYS A 729 37.96 1.01 1.98
C LYS A 729 38.45 0.44 0.66
N THR A 730 39.07 -0.74 0.69
CA THR A 730 39.59 -1.38 -0.52
C THR A 730 38.42 -2.02 -1.28
N PRO A 731 38.19 -1.73 -2.57
CA PRO A 731 37.16 -2.40 -3.34
C PRO A 731 37.38 -3.92 -3.38
N SER A 732 36.32 -4.69 -3.17
CA SER A 732 36.32 -6.14 -3.35
C SER A 732 34.92 -6.66 -3.70
N THR A 733 34.82 -7.93 -4.06
CA THR A 733 33.52 -8.61 -4.18
C THR A 733 33.36 -9.51 -2.97
N ILE A 734 32.27 -9.30 -2.22
CA ILE A 734 31.90 -10.12 -1.08
C ILE A 734 30.81 -11.09 -1.53
N THR A 735 31.06 -12.38 -1.39
CA THR A 735 30.05 -13.43 -1.64
C THR A 735 29.38 -13.82 -0.33
N ALA A 736 28.05 -13.82 -0.29
CA ALA A 736 27.27 -14.33 0.83
C ALA A 736 26.52 -15.61 0.46
N LYS A 737 26.64 -16.64 1.30
CA LYS A 737 26.05 -17.96 1.05
C LYS A 737 25.38 -18.52 2.30
N ILE A 738 24.16 -19.03 2.16
CA ILE A 738 23.56 -19.98 3.10
C ILE A 738 24.32 -21.28 2.94
N ALA A 739 25.10 -21.63 3.96
CA ALA A 739 25.77 -22.91 3.98
C ALA A 739 24.73 -23.99 4.34
N HIS A 740 24.81 -25.14 3.67
CA HIS A 740 24.10 -26.32 4.16
C HIS A 740 24.57 -26.66 5.58
N GLN A 741 23.76 -27.40 6.33
CA GLN A 741 24.01 -27.62 7.77
C GLN A 741 25.41 -28.17 8.05
N GLY A 742 25.85 -29.17 7.29
CA GLY A 742 27.17 -29.81 7.41
C GLY A 742 27.32 -30.69 8.66
N PHE A 743 26.90 -30.18 9.83
CA PHE A 743 27.07 -30.84 11.13
C PHE A 743 25.79 -30.77 11.99
N PRO A 744 25.44 -31.86 12.72
CA PRO A 744 24.19 -31.95 13.49
C PRO A 744 24.00 -30.88 14.57
N GLU A 745 25.09 -30.32 15.10
CA GLU A 745 25.11 -29.37 16.21
C GLU A 745 24.61 -27.98 15.82
N TYR A 746 24.67 -27.62 14.53
CA TYR A 746 24.16 -26.34 14.04
C TYR A 746 22.69 -26.43 13.62
N HIS A 747 21.96 -25.33 13.79
CA HIS A 747 20.62 -25.17 13.25
C HIS A 747 20.62 -25.22 11.71
N ASP A 748 19.74 -26.04 11.17
CA ASP A 748 19.37 -26.08 9.76
C ASP A 748 18.98 -24.66 9.33
N SER A 749 19.48 -24.20 8.18
CA SER A 749 19.22 -22.88 7.57
C SER A 749 19.80 -21.63 8.24
N LYS A 750 20.48 -21.73 9.40
CA LYS A 750 21.07 -20.57 10.10
C LYS A 750 22.57 -20.38 9.93
N LYS A 751 23.24 -21.28 9.20
CA LYS A 751 24.68 -21.19 8.90
C LYS A 751 24.92 -20.31 7.68
N ARG A 752 25.81 -19.32 7.81
CA ARG A 752 26.14 -18.35 6.76
C ARG A 752 27.64 -18.30 6.53
N SER A 753 28.07 -18.24 5.29
CA SER A 753 29.49 -18.04 4.95
C SER A 753 29.65 -16.81 4.07
N TYR A 754 30.70 -16.04 4.36
CA TYR A 754 31.04 -14.82 3.66
C TYR A 754 32.51 -14.84 3.25
N TYR A 755 32.79 -14.37 2.05
CA TYR A 755 34.12 -14.46 1.42
C TYR A 755 34.54 -13.11 0.85
N GLY A 756 35.84 -12.83 0.84
CA GLY A 756 36.41 -11.70 0.08
C GLY A 756 36.57 -10.39 0.86
N PHE A 757 36.63 -10.46 2.20
CA PHE A 757 36.91 -9.30 3.04
C PHE A 757 38.39 -8.89 2.95
N ILE A 758 38.65 -7.59 3.00
CA ILE A 758 39.98 -6.97 2.98
C ILE A 758 40.01 -5.84 4.00
N ASP A 759 40.65 -6.05 5.15
CA ASP A 759 40.73 -5.06 6.24
C ASP A 759 39.34 -4.48 6.60
N ALA A 760 38.37 -5.38 6.76
CA ALA A 760 36.96 -5.04 6.94
C ALA A 760 36.61 -4.89 8.43
N GLU A 761 35.74 -3.92 8.72
CA GLU A 761 34.93 -3.90 9.93
C GLU A 761 33.55 -4.51 9.62
N ILE A 762 33.25 -5.64 10.25
CA ILE A 762 32.06 -6.45 9.98
C ILE A 762 31.10 -6.31 11.17
N ARG A 763 29.84 -6.01 10.90
CA ARG A 763 28.73 -6.12 11.87
C ARG A 763 27.77 -7.20 11.43
N PHE A 764 27.54 -8.19 12.28
CA PHE A 764 26.59 -9.27 12.06
C PHE A 764 25.45 -9.21 13.08
N PHE A 765 24.22 -8.98 12.62
CA PHE A 765 23.02 -8.96 13.46
C PHE A 765 22.54 -10.39 13.72
N VAL A 766 22.78 -10.83 14.96
CA VAL A 766 22.52 -12.20 15.42
C VAL A 766 21.02 -12.41 15.61
N PRO A 767 20.44 -13.56 15.18
CA PRO A 767 19.07 -13.94 15.53
C PRO A 767 18.76 -13.73 17.02
N LYS A 768 17.56 -13.23 17.35
CA LYS A 768 17.18 -12.90 18.73
C LYS A 768 17.27 -14.15 19.61
N GLY A 769 17.99 -14.07 20.73
CA GLY A 769 18.13 -15.16 21.69
C GLY A 769 19.21 -16.20 21.35
N TYR A 770 20.04 -15.96 20.34
CA TYR A 770 21.13 -16.85 19.92
C TYR A 770 22.53 -16.27 20.16
N GLU A 771 22.64 -15.22 20.97
CA GLU A 771 23.88 -14.48 21.24
C GLU A 771 24.96 -15.38 21.86
N ASN A 772 24.56 -16.28 22.76
CA ASN A 772 25.46 -17.25 23.41
C ASN A 772 25.64 -18.56 22.62
N LYS A 773 25.04 -18.65 21.43
CA LYS A 773 25.05 -19.85 20.58
C LYS A 773 25.70 -19.61 19.23
N ILE A 774 26.19 -18.39 18.98
CA ILE A 774 26.87 -18.08 17.72
C ILE A 774 28.32 -18.52 17.76
N GLU A 775 28.74 -19.24 16.73
CA GLU A 775 30.15 -19.51 16.45
C GLU A 775 30.56 -18.78 15.19
N ILE A 776 31.64 -18.00 15.30
CA ILE A 776 32.19 -17.19 14.22
C ILE A 776 33.52 -17.78 13.85
N VAL A 777 33.65 -18.40 12.68
CA VAL A 777 34.81 -19.22 12.36
C VAL A 777 35.49 -18.70 11.10
N PRO A 778 36.79 -18.34 11.16
CA PRO A 778 37.54 -17.97 9.98
C PRO A 778 37.89 -19.23 9.19
N HIS A 779 37.80 -19.16 7.86
CA HIS A 779 38.14 -20.31 7.02
C HIS A 779 38.84 -19.89 5.74
N SER A 780 39.77 -20.74 5.30
CA SER A 780 40.60 -20.52 4.11
C SER A 780 40.11 -21.31 2.89
N SER A 781 39.16 -22.23 3.07
CA SER A 781 38.59 -23.07 2.01
C SER A 781 37.06 -23.04 2.01
N SER A 782 36.45 -23.29 0.85
CA SER A 782 35.00 -23.58 0.75
C SER A 782 34.60 -24.96 1.28
N TRP A 783 35.58 -25.81 1.62
CA TRP A 783 35.35 -27.14 2.17
C TRP A 783 34.99 -27.09 3.66
N GLU A 784 33.81 -27.57 4.04
CA GLU A 784 33.22 -27.35 5.38
C GLU A 784 33.96 -28.02 6.54
N GLY A 785 34.68 -29.11 6.30
CA GLY A 785 35.44 -29.78 7.35
C GLY A 785 36.60 -28.93 7.90
N SER A 786 36.98 -27.83 7.24
CA SER A 786 37.94 -26.89 7.80
C SER A 786 37.36 -25.97 8.88
N ILE A 787 36.04 -25.81 8.95
CA ILE A 787 35.38 -24.96 9.97
C ILE A 787 35.68 -25.51 11.37
N LEU A 788 35.54 -26.83 11.57
CA LEU A 788 35.83 -27.44 12.88
C LEU A 788 37.33 -27.51 13.21
N ASN A 789 38.22 -27.20 12.25
CA ASN A 789 39.67 -27.19 12.47
C ASN A 789 40.22 -25.79 12.80
N SER A 790 39.37 -24.76 12.74
CA SER A 790 39.73 -23.38 13.09
C SER A 790 39.15 -23.02 14.46
N ASP A 791 39.92 -22.28 15.26
CA ASP A 791 39.40 -21.73 16.50
C ASP A 791 38.33 -20.65 16.22
N PRO A 792 37.18 -20.67 16.90
CA PRO A 792 36.19 -19.61 16.80
C PRO A 792 36.75 -18.25 17.23
N LEU A 793 36.41 -17.21 16.48
CA LEU A 793 36.65 -15.81 16.84
C LEU A 793 35.69 -15.39 17.94
N VAL A 794 36.20 -14.60 18.88
CA VAL A 794 35.38 -13.91 19.88
C VAL A 794 35.04 -12.52 19.33
N PRO A 795 33.76 -12.23 19.03
CA PRO A 795 33.38 -10.90 18.57
C PRO A 795 33.37 -9.89 19.71
N ARG A 796 33.52 -8.60 19.38
CA ARG A 796 33.06 -7.51 20.25
C ARG A 796 31.56 -7.37 20.07
N TRP A 797 30.80 -7.25 21.16
CA TRP A 797 29.37 -6.98 21.08
C TRP A 797 29.11 -5.47 21.02
N GLU A 798 28.16 -5.06 20.17
CA GLU A 798 27.75 -3.66 20.02
C GLU A 798 26.22 -3.58 20.05
N GLU A 799 25.69 -2.89 21.06
CA GLU A 799 24.27 -2.54 21.11
C GLU A 799 24.06 -1.33 20.19
N THR A 800 23.32 -1.53 19.10
CA THR A 800 22.96 -0.46 18.17
C THR A 800 21.50 -0.10 18.35
N SER A 801 21.09 1.06 17.84
CA SER A 801 19.66 1.43 17.87
C SER A 801 18.77 0.48 17.06
N SER A 802 19.31 -0.34 16.16
CA SER A 802 18.55 -1.34 15.42
C SER A 802 18.65 -2.76 15.99
N GLY A 803 19.40 -2.95 17.07
CA GLY A 803 19.60 -4.21 17.76
C GLY A 803 21.06 -4.57 17.98
N LEU A 804 21.27 -5.59 18.79
CA LEU A 804 22.59 -6.14 19.11
C LEU A 804 23.25 -6.75 17.87
N CYS A 805 24.54 -6.47 17.67
CA CYS A 805 25.36 -7.13 16.65
C CYS A 805 26.73 -7.57 17.18
N ALA A 806 27.26 -8.61 16.55
CA ALA A 806 28.63 -9.09 16.72
C ALA A 806 29.55 -8.32 15.77
N VAL A 807 30.67 -7.80 16.28
CA VAL A 807 31.62 -6.97 15.55
C VAL A 807 32.98 -7.66 15.43
N LEU A 808 33.51 -7.70 14.20
CA LEU A 808 34.88 -8.09 13.90
C LEU A 808 35.59 -6.88 13.26
N GLU A 809 36.79 -6.57 13.74
CA GLU A 809 37.58 -5.42 13.27
C GLU A 809 38.83 -5.91 12.54
N ASN A 810 39.26 -5.17 11.51
CA ASN A 810 40.45 -5.44 10.71
C ASN A 810 40.48 -6.86 10.11
N PHE A 811 39.30 -7.40 9.73
CA PHE A 811 39.17 -8.77 9.25
C PHE A 811 39.51 -8.89 7.76
N THR A 812 40.35 -9.86 7.41
CA THR A 812 40.68 -10.19 6.01
C THR A 812 40.47 -11.68 5.77
N GLY A 813 39.81 -12.03 4.67
CA GLY A 813 39.58 -13.43 4.28
C GLY A 813 38.11 -13.81 4.23
N SER A 814 37.78 -15.00 4.75
CA SER A 814 36.43 -15.56 4.76
C SER A 814 36.03 -16.00 6.17
N VAL A 815 34.76 -15.83 6.50
CA VAL A 815 34.21 -16.15 7.83
C VAL A 815 32.85 -16.81 7.70
N ALA A 816 32.61 -17.81 8.53
CA ALA A 816 31.33 -18.47 8.70
C ALA A 816 30.71 -18.07 10.04
N PHE A 817 29.39 -17.85 10.04
CA PHE A 817 28.57 -17.64 11.22
C PHE A 817 27.64 -18.85 11.34
N GLY A 818 27.87 -19.69 12.35
CA GLY A 818 27.04 -20.84 12.69
C GLY A 818 26.23 -20.56 13.96
N ILE A 819 25.02 -21.10 14.02
CA ILE A 819 24.17 -21.02 15.22
C ILE A 819 23.98 -22.43 15.78
N LEU A 820 24.47 -22.67 17.00
CA LEU A 820 24.34 -23.94 17.71
C LEU A 820 22.90 -24.20 18.17
N LYS A 821 22.50 -25.48 18.24
CA LYS A 821 21.16 -25.92 18.67
C LYS A 821 20.84 -25.64 20.14
#